data_AF-A0A0F9NQK0-F1
#
_entry.id   AF-A0A0F9NQK0-F1
#
_cell.length_a   1.000
_cell.length_b   1.000
_cell.length_c   1.000
_cell.angle_alpha   90.00
_cell.angle_beta   90.00
_cell.angle_gamma   90.00
#
_symmetry.space_group_name_H-M   'P 1'
#
loop_
_entity.id
_entity.type
_entity.pdbx_description
1 polymer ?
#
loop_
_entity_poly.entity_id
_entity_poly.type
_entity_poly.pdbx_seq_one_letter_code
_entity_poly.pdbx_strand_id
1 'polypeptide(L)'
;MIIKKIELQGFKSFPERTKIILHPGITAIVGPNGTGKSNIVDALLWTLGGQRSRSLRGDRSGDVIFNGNTKKPPLGMADVVLFLRDDDEELTINHRFFRSGESEYRLNGKQVRLKDIQDSLWKRDIAGKEYFVIEQGKIGLFLTSKPAEKRLFLEEAAGTAFYKDKKRQTQNKLENSEQNLTRLEDIIAEVSTAKNSLQRQASAAIKYRKLREKIRQLNSLNYRKKFLEIEKNLQEITLSYENSLRQEKELISQLKAEEKNLGQKRKEVWNLENSMKDGQKNLFALNSQVARAETDGERETRRIEFFEEKKNKAIEDTAEHERELLHIDKERTEAEENLKILVQTQKQKQQALKKTDQAGQVSQEKLANWGKTLETLRNEYFEKLSSHTETRNEGVKVEKEKELIQRQEEKLKSQLSTERTLLQQSENKLEQNQKELIQAQKLKDERKKAMTARQKELDGTLSGSQSLQNKISELKEKKDQETHHLWALEKLEKKERSTDTSKDIPEALGLLADLIETDDEHAPLIDIFWKEETKATLVHAQDFMKTLAEKEIKGNFLLISPKKKEETSPISSKLYKDPQVVGLFKSRIRPRPKIKDHLSHLQEAAIVKDIKSAVQLWTRFPSSNYITLEGDLLLSSGLLKMGQKEEGIFTLSQEIKKIKNNIARIDKNIDPLTLSLKEKTEQKQRFEEELQGESALLSQLDRKIEEIEKENKYDQTEKERIAVHISLFKNEIAVFTEDRETLTKKMETVSF
;
A
#
# COMPACT_ATOMS: atom_id res chain seq x y z
N MET A 1 54.39 -21.50 52.97
CA MET A 1 54.41 -20.01 52.95
C MET A 1 54.11 -19.38 54.32
N ILE A 2 54.95 -18.46 54.80
CA ILE A 2 54.90 -17.79 56.12
C ILE A 2 54.99 -16.27 55.93
N ILE A 3 54.33 -15.48 56.79
CA ILE A 3 54.47 -14.02 56.79
C ILE A 3 55.79 -13.62 57.46
N LYS A 4 56.70 -12.99 56.71
CA LYS A 4 58.03 -12.55 57.19
C LYS A 4 57.97 -11.17 57.85
N LYS A 5 57.28 -10.23 57.22
CA LYS A 5 57.10 -8.87 57.72
C LYS A 5 55.91 -8.18 57.06
N ILE A 6 55.36 -7.20 57.76
CA ILE A 6 54.38 -6.25 57.24
C ILE A 6 54.89 -4.83 57.47
N GLU A 7 54.81 -3.99 56.44
CA GLU A 7 55.14 -2.58 56.50
C GLU A 7 53.87 -1.76 56.30
N LEU A 8 53.62 -0.83 57.21
CA LEU A 8 52.40 -0.01 57.27
C LEU A 8 52.78 1.46 57.20
N GLN A 9 52.19 2.24 56.30
CA GLN A 9 52.35 3.69 56.26
C GLN A 9 51.03 4.36 55.94
N GLY A 10 50.63 5.33 56.76
CA GLY A 10 49.36 6.04 56.60
C GLY A 10 48.11 5.15 56.71
N PHE A 11 48.24 3.94 57.24
CA PHE A 11 47.13 2.99 57.39
C PHE A 11 46.54 3.10 58.81
N LYS A 12 45.29 3.54 58.93
CA LYS A 12 44.56 3.72 60.20
C LYS A 12 45.45 4.34 61.28
N SER A 13 45.74 3.65 62.38
CA SER A 13 46.52 4.15 63.52
C SER A 13 48.03 4.32 63.25
N PHE A 14 48.54 4.00 62.06
CA PHE A 14 49.97 4.01 61.72
C PHE A 14 50.33 5.18 60.78
N PRO A 15 50.55 6.40 61.31
CA PRO A 15 50.89 7.57 60.49
C PRO A 15 52.29 7.47 59.87
N GLU A 16 53.25 6.93 60.59
CA GLU A 16 54.63 6.77 60.12
C GLU A 16 54.87 5.35 59.62
N ARG A 17 55.88 5.20 58.75
CA ARG A 17 56.26 3.90 58.21
C ARG A 17 56.71 2.99 59.35
N THR A 18 55.84 2.04 59.69
CA THR A 18 56.02 1.09 60.78
C THR A 18 56.30 -0.27 60.18
N LYS A 19 57.42 -0.88 60.56
CA LYS A 19 57.81 -2.22 60.12
C LYS A 19 57.61 -3.20 61.27
N ILE A 20 56.77 -4.21 61.05
CA ILE A 20 56.49 -5.28 62.00
C ILE A 20 57.08 -6.57 61.43
N ILE A 21 58.01 -7.16 62.16
CA ILE A 21 58.64 -8.44 61.80
C ILE A 21 57.89 -9.54 62.54
N LEU A 22 57.48 -10.58 61.81
CA LEU A 22 56.83 -11.75 62.39
C LEU A 22 57.82 -12.91 62.37
N HIS A 23 58.00 -13.54 63.52
CA HIS A 23 58.93 -14.67 63.67
C HIS A 23 58.17 -15.99 63.44
N PRO A 24 58.86 -17.04 62.96
CA PRO A 24 58.27 -18.38 62.86
C PRO A 24 57.74 -18.86 64.22
N GLY A 25 56.62 -19.58 64.21
CA GLY A 25 55.95 -20.06 65.43
C GLY A 25 54.79 -19.14 65.86
N ILE A 26 54.61 -18.97 67.17
CA ILE A 26 53.50 -18.19 67.74
C ILE A 26 53.97 -16.76 68.01
N THR A 27 53.38 -15.78 67.30
CA THR A 27 53.60 -14.36 67.58
C THR A 27 52.39 -13.77 68.32
N ALA A 28 52.60 -13.22 69.51
CA ALA A 28 51.56 -12.57 70.29
C ALA A 28 51.64 -11.04 70.17
N ILE A 29 50.53 -10.39 69.83
CA ILE A 29 50.42 -8.92 69.75
C ILE A 29 49.66 -8.40 70.97
N VAL A 30 50.37 -7.75 71.90
CA VAL A 30 49.83 -7.26 73.19
C VAL A 30 49.92 -5.73 73.31
N GLY A 31 49.15 -5.15 74.24
CA GLY A 31 48.99 -3.69 74.39
C GLY A 31 47.64 -3.27 75.01
N PRO A 32 47.44 -1.99 75.35
CA PRO A 32 46.14 -1.50 75.83
C PRO A 32 45.10 -1.39 74.70
N ASN A 33 43.82 -1.29 75.06
CA ASN A 33 42.73 -1.07 74.09
C ASN A 33 42.95 0.26 73.34
N GLY A 34 42.66 0.27 72.03
CA GLY A 34 42.81 1.47 71.19
C GLY A 34 44.21 1.70 70.61
N THR A 35 45.19 0.82 70.88
CA THR A 35 46.58 0.93 70.36
C THR A 35 46.78 0.39 68.94
N GLY A 36 45.70 0.08 68.22
CA GLY A 36 45.79 -0.34 66.82
C GLY A 36 46.11 -1.82 66.59
N LYS A 37 45.99 -2.69 67.60
CA LYS A 37 46.24 -4.15 67.45
C LYS A 37 45.40 -4.79 66.35
N SER A 38 44.08 -4.57 66.36
CA SER A 38 43.17 -5.12 65.35
C SER A 38 43.46 -4.55 63.97
N ASN A 39 44.01 -3.33 63.89
CA ASN A 39 44.37 -2.71 62.61
C ASN A 39 45.51 -3.43 61.88
N ILE A 40 46.33 -4.22 62.59
CA ILE A 40 47.37 -5.05 61.95
C ILE A 40 46.70 -6.20 61.18
N VAL A 41 45.70 -6.85 61.77
CA VAL A 41 44.90 -7.89 61.12
C VAL A 41 44.12 -7.31 59.95
N ASP A 42 43.54 -6.13 60.14
CA ASP A 42 42.85 -5.40 59.08
C ASP A 42 43.77 -5.09 57.89
N ALA A 43 45.02 -4.71 58.14
CA ALA A 43 45.99 -4.42 57.10
C ALA A 43 46.40 -5.67 56.30
N LEU A 44 46.51 -6.82 56.98
CA LEU A 44 46.73 -8.13 56.34
C LEU A 44 45.55 -8.50 55.43
N LEU A 45 44.32 -8.41 55.94
CA LEU A 45 43.12 -8.70 55.14
C LEU A 45 42.98 -7.75 53.95
N TRP A 46 43.27 -6.47 54.17
CA TRP A 46 43.15 -5.43 53.16
C TRP A 46 44.17 -5.57 52.02
N THR A 47 45.40 -6.01 52.31
CA THR A 47 46.42 -6.29 51.28
C THR A 47 46.10 -7.53 50.45
N LEU A 48 45.48 -8.54 51.06
CA LEU A 48 45.09 -9.78 50.39
C LEU A 48 43.76 -9.65 49.61
N GLY A 49 43.19 -8.44 49.54
CA GLY A 49 41.97 -8.18 48.79
C GLY A 49 40.68 -8.58 49.49
N GLY A 50 40.71 -8.72 50.83
CA GLY A 50 39.55 -8.81 51.70
C GLY A 50 38.61 -7.64 51.43
N GLN A 51 37.44 -7.93 50.83
CA GLN A 51 36.38 -6.93 50.71
C GLN A 51 35.69 -6.79 52.06
N ARG A 52 35.17 -5.60 52.32
CA ARG A 52 34.33 -5.25 53.48
C ARG A 52 33.28 -6.34 53.75
N SER A 53 33.56 -7.28 54.65
CA SER A 53 32.51 -7.70 55.55
C SER A 53 32.18 -6.50 56.43
N ARG A 54 30.92 -6.35 56.80
CA ARG A 54 30.38 -5.33 57.74
C ARG A 54 31.12 -5.20 59.09
N SER A 55 32.26 -5.86 59.29
CA SER A 55 33.02 -5.99 60.52
C SER A 55 34.17 -4.97 60.71
N LEU A 56 34.53 -4.20 59.68
CA LEU A 56 35.46 -3.07 59.83
C LEU A 56 34.67 -1.78 60.08
N ARG A 57 34.82 -1.18 61.27
CA ARG A 57 34.08 0.00 61.75
C ARG A 57 34.36 1.30 60.95
N GLY A 58 33.96 1.36 59.70
CA GLY A 58 34.03 2.56 58.82
C GLY A 58 33.25 2.36 57.52
N ASP A 59 32.32 3.26 57.22
CA ASP A 59 31.39 3.15 56.08
C ASP A 59 31.99 3.62 54.73
N ARG A 60 33.18 4.23 54.70
CA ARG A 60 33.79 4.77 53.47
C ARG A 60 35.17 4.18 53.18
N SER A 61 35.52 4.03 51.89
CA SER A 61 36.79 3.39 51.47
C SER A 61 38.01 4.18 51.95
N GLY A 62 37.84 5.48 52.21
CA GLY A 62 38.85 6.37 52.78
C GLY A 62 39.15 6.16 54.27
N ASP A 63 38.35 5.38 55.00
CA ASP A 63 38.54 5.14 56.44
C ASP A 63 39.75 4.25 56.75
N VAL A 64 40.41 3.71 55.72
CA VAL A 64 41.69 3.01 55.85
C VAL A 64 42.88 3.96 55.95
N ILE A 65 42.72 5.22 55.50
CA ILE A 65 43.79 6.23 55.55
C ILE A 65 43.81 6.91 56.91
N PHE A 66 45.00 7.16 57.47
CA PHE A 66 45.17 7.91 58.72
C PHE A 66 44.53 9.31 58.58
N ASN A 67 43.49 9.56 59.37
CA ASN A 67 42.71 10.80 59.35
C ASN A 67 43.29 11.91 60.23
N GLY A 68 44.50 11.76 60.75
CA GLY A 68 45.12 12.76 61.62
C GLY A 68 44.76 12.58 63.09
N ASN A 69 45.53 13.22 63.96
CA ASN A 69 45.22 13.40 65.37
C ASN A 69 45.71 14.79 65.83
N THR A 70 45.56 15.13 67.11
CA THR A 70 45.97 16.43 67.66
C THR A 70 47.46 16.76 67.49
N LYS A 71 48.31 15.76 67.19
CA LYS A 71 49.77 15.92 67.02
C LYS A 71 50.25 15.75 65.57
N LYS A 72 49.48 15.12 64.68
CA LYS A 72 49.90 14.77 63.32
C LYS A 72 48.77 15.03 62.30
N PRO A 73 49.05 15.68 61.16
CA PRO A 73 48.04 15.95 60.14
C PRO A 73 47.54 14.68 59.45
N PRO A 74 46.34 14.70 58.82
CA PRO A 74 45.85 13.60 57.99
C PRO A 74 46.77 13.33 56.80
N LEU A 75 46.89 12.06 56.42
CA LEU A 75 47.68 11.65 55.26
C LEU A 75 46.78 11.48 54.02
N GLY A 76 47.41 11.56 52.84
CA GLY A 76 46.74 11.42 51.53
C GLY A 76 46.72 10.00 50.98
N MET A 77 47.40 9.05 51.63
CA MET A 77 47.59 7.69 51.15
C MET A 77 47.74 6.71 52.32
N ALA A 78 47.24 5.49 52.14
CA ALA A 78 47.66 4.33 52.91
C ALA A 78 48.45 3.38 52.00
N ASP A 79 49.63 2.96 52.44
CA ASP A 79 50.50 1.96 51.79
C ASP A 79 50.72 0.82 52.78
N VAL A 80 50.35 -0.39 52.38
CA VAL A 80 50.63 -1.61 53.14
C VAL A 80 51.37 -2.59 52.25
N VAL A 81 52.51 -3.07 52.75
CA VAL A 81 53.34 -4.05 52.06
C VAL A 81 53.46 -5.30 52.91
N LEU A 82 52.99 -6.41 52.37
CA LEU A 82 53.05 -7.73 52.95
C LEU A 82 54.15 -8.55 52.27
N PHE A 83 55.07 -9.08 53.06
CA PHE A 83 56.14 -9.95 52.59
C PHE A 83 55.89 -11.37 53.09
N LEU A 84 55.64 -12.26 52.14
CA LEU A 84 55.45 -13.69 52.35
C LEU A 84 56.71 -14.43 51.88
N ARG A 85 57.10 -15.48 52.59
CA ARG A 85 58.25 -16.32 52.26
C ARG A 85 57.85 -17.79 52.29
N ASP A 86 58.26 -18.55 51.29
CA ASP A 86 58.41 -20.00 51.34
C ASP A 86 59.88 -20.37 51.22
N ASP A 87 60.23 -21.64 51.47
CA ASP A 87 61.63 -22.08 51.59
C ASP A 87 62.56 -21.56 50.46
N ASP A 88 62.05 -21.47 49.21
CA ASP A 88 62.78 -20.96 48.04
C ASP A 88 62.12 -19.75 47.32
N GLU A 89 60.95 -19.25 47.75
CA GLU A 89 60.23 -18.14 47.07
C GLU A 89 59.88 -16.98 48.01
N GLU A 90 60.14 -15.73 47.61
CA GLU A 90 59.63 -14.53 48.28
C GLU A 90 58.54 -13.85 47.43
N LEU A 91 57.38 -13.58 48.05
CA LEU A 91 56.26 -12.88 47.44
C LEU A 91 55.98 -11.59 48.19
N THR A 92 56.05 -10.47 47.47
CA THR A 92 55.75 -9.14 48.00
C THR A 92 54.44 -8.65 47.43
N ILE A 93 53.44 -8.45 48.29
CA ILE A 93 52.14 -7.90 47.93
C ILE A 93 52.06 -6.48 48.50
N ASN A 94 51.81 -5.51 47.63
CA ASN A 94 51.61 -4.12 48.04
C ASN A 94 50.22 -3.67 47.61
N HIS A 95 49.52 -3.01 48.53
CA HIS A 95 48.26 -2.31 48.24
C HIS A 95 48.38 -0.86 48.71
N ARG A 96 48.21 0.06 47.75
CA ARG A 96 48.14 1.51 47.99
C ARG A 96 46.74 2.01 47.71
N PHE A 97 46.26 2.88 48.58
CA PHE A 97 45.01 3.57 48.36
C PHE A 97 45.18 5.06 48.61
N PHE A 98 44.76 5.83 47.62
CA PHE A 98 44.87 7.27 47.62
C PHE A 98 43.53 7.89 48.02
N ARG A 99 43.59 9.06 48.66
CA ARG A 99 42.39 9.81 49.07
C ARG A 99 41.54 10.26 47.87
N SER A 100 42.10 10.25 46.65
CA SER A 100 41.40 10.42 45.37
C SER A 100 40.44 9.28 45.01
N GLY A 101 40.53 8.13 45.70
CA GLY A 101 39.73 6.93 45.43
C GLY A 101 40.44 5.89 44.57
N GLU A 102 41.65 6.19 44.08
CA GLU A 102 42.46 5.24 43.32
C GLU A 102 43.05 4.15 44.23
N SER A 103 42.92 2.90 43.79
CA SER A 103 43.44 1.70 44.46
C SER A 103 44.46 1.04 43.55
N GLU A 104 45.70 0.95 44.02
CA GLU A 104 46.81 0.38 43.29
C GLU A 104 47.28 -0.92 43.95
N TYR A 105 47.21 -2.02 43.21
CA TYR A 105 47.67 -3.33 43.63
C TYR A 105 48.97 -3.67 42.92
N ARG A 106 49.97 -4.12 43.68
CA ARG A 106 51.26 -4.53 43.14
C ARG A 106 51.68 -5.89 43.66
N LEU A 107 52.22 -6.72 42.77
CA LEU A 107 52.78 -8.04 43.06
C LEU A 107 54.25 -8.05 42.62
N ASN A 108 55.16 -8.28 43.55
CA ASN A 108 56.61 -8.21 43.34
C ASN A 108 57.06 -6.91 42.64
N GLY A 109 56.45 -5.79 43.03
CA GLY A 109 56.74 -4.45 42.49
C GLY A 109 56.02 -4.09 41.19
N LYS A 110 55.39 -5.05 40.48
CA LYS A 110 54.62 -4.79 39.25
C LYS A 110 53.16 -4.49 39.56
N GLN A 111 52.58 -3.47 38.92
CA GLN A 111 51.16 -3.16 39.05
C GLN A 111 50.31 -4.23 38.36
N VAL A 112 49.34 -4.79 39.08
CA VAL A 112 48.49 -5.89 38.63
C VAL A 112 47.05 -5.66 39.08
N ARG A 113 46.09 -6.45 38.57
CA ARG A 113 44.71 -6.39 39.07
C ARG A 113 44.61 -7.17 40.37
N LEU A 114 43.62 -6.84 41.19
CA LEU A 114 43.30 -7.61 42.41
C LEU A 114 43.09 -9.10 42.10
N LYS A 115 42.45 -9.40 40.96
CA LYS A 115 42.23 -10.78 40.51
C LYS A 115 43.54 -11.53 40.27
N ASP A 116 44.57 -10.86 39.74
CA ASP A 116 45.85 -11.50 39.48
C ASP A 116 46.58 -11.83 40.79
N ILE A 117 46.45 -10.97 41.81
CA ILE A 117 46.94 -11.25 43.17
C ILE A 117 46.18 -12.45 43.75
N GLN A 118 44.86 -12.46 43.66
CA GLN A 118 44.03 -13.57 44.14
C GLN A 118 44.40 -14.88 43.44
N ASP A 119 44.48 -14.91 42.11
CA ASP A 119 44.87 -16.08 41.32
C ASP A 119 46.29 -16.56 41.70
N SER A 120 47.22 -15.65 41.99
CA SER A 120 48.58 -15.99 42.44
C SER A 120 48.63 -16.57 43.86
N LEU A 121 47.73 -16.13 44.75
CA LEU A 121 47.57 -16.66 46.11
C LEU A 121 46.88 -18.04 46.09
N TRP A 122 45.84 -18.20 45.26
CA TRP A 122 45.16 -19.48 45.03
C TRP A 122 46.10 -20.57 44.54
N LYS A 123 47.02 -20.25 43.61
CA LYS A 123 48.05 -21.19 43.13
C LYS A 123 49.01 -21.70 44.21
N ARG A 124 49.06 -21.02 45.36
CA ARG A 124 49.95 -21.33 46.49
C ARG A 124 49.18 -21.82 47.71
N ASP A 125 47.94 -22.27 47.51
CA ASP A 125 47.02 -22.75 48.55
C ASP A 125 46.73 -21.73 49.67
N ILE A 126 47.00 -20.45 49.42
CA ILE A 126 46.54 -19.34 50.27
C ILE A 126 45.15 -18.98 49.77
N ALA A 127 44.17 -19.75 50.24
CA ALA A 127 42.77 -19.59 49.88
C ALA A 127 42.24 -18.18 50.21
N GLY A 128 41.25 -17.73 49.46
CA GLY A 128 40.65 -16.42 49.64
C GLY A 128 40.02 -16.22 51.03
N LYS A 129 40.28 -15.05 51.60
CA LYS A 129 39.48 -14.31 52.59
C LYS A 129 39.11 -14.90 53.96
N GLU A 130 38.82 -16.19 54.16
CA GLU A 130 38.04 -16.57 55.37
C GLU A 130 38.63 -17.66 56.27
N TYR A 131 39.55 -18.51 55.79
CA TYR A 131 40.04 -19.63 56.59
C TYR A 131 41.24 -19.29 57.50
N PHE A 132 42.11 -18.36 57.09
CA PHE A 132 43.36 -18.07 57.80
C PHE A 132 43.29 -16.86 58.76
N VAL A 133 42.16 -16.14 58.79
CA VAL A 133 41.92 -15.04 59.75
C VAL A 133 40.59 -15.24 60.46
N ILE A 134 40.64 -15.39 61.78
CA ILE A 134 39.46 -15.48 62.62
C ILE A 134 39.27 -14.12 63.32
N GLU A 135 38.32 -13.32 62.85
CA GLU A 135 37.96 -12.07 63.52
C GLU A 135 37.19 -12.34 64.83
N GLN A 136 37.18 -11.35 65.72
CA GLN A 136 36.37 -11.40 66.93
C GLN A 136 34.89 -11.60 66.60
N GLY A 137 34.28 -12.65 67.16
CA GLY A 137 32.87 -13.01 66.93
C GLY A 137 32.59 -13.93 65.73
N LYS A 138 33.56 -14.18 64.83
CA LYS A 138 33.38 -15.05 63.66
C LYS A 138 33.21 -16.54 64.01
N ILE A 139 33.78 -16.99 65.14
CA ILE A 139 33.60 -18.37 65.63
C ILE A 139 32.12 -18.66 65.91
N GLY A 140 31.42 -17.71 66.54
CA GLY A 140 29.98 -17.83 66.80
C GLY A 140 29.15 -17.83 65.51
N LEU A 141 29.55 -17.03 64.51
CA LEU A 141 28.90 -16.96 63.20
C LEU A 141 29.05 -18.27 62.40
N PHE A 142 30.23 -18.90 62.45
CA PHE A 142 30.45 -20.19 61.81
C PHE A 142 29.51 -21.26 62.40
N LEU A 143 29.37 -21.31 63.73
CA LEU A 143 28.48 -22.27 64.40
C LEU A 143 27.01 -22.08 64.02
N THR A 144 26.54 -20.84 63.89
CA THR A 144 25.14 -20.49 63.60
C THR A 144 24.80 -20.37 62.11
N SER A 145 25.79 -20.39 61.21
CA SER A 145 25.60 -20.26 59.75
C SER A 145 24.80 -21.41 59.13
N LYS A 146 24.10 -21.11 58.02
CA LYS A 146 23.27 -22.08 57.29
C LYS A 146 24.15 -23.15 56.62
N PRO A 147 23.63 -24.37 56.38
CA PRO A 147 24.40 -25.43 55.70
C PRO A 147 25.02 -25.02 54.35
N ALA A 148 24.34 -24.18 53.57
CA ALA A 148 24.86 -23.68 52.29
C ALA A 148 26.08 -22.75 52.47
N GLU A 149 26.10 -21.94 53.52
CA GLU A 149 27.23 -21.07 53.86
C GLU A 149 28.39 -21.92 54.40
N LYS A 150 28.11 -22.87 55.31
CA LYS A 150 29.08 -23.86 55.80
C LYS A 150 29.75 -24.64 54.68
N ARG A 151 28.97 -25.03 53.67
CA ARG A 151 29.45 -25.73 52.49
C ARG A 151 30.47 -24.91 51.71
N LEU A 152 30.29 -23.58 51.60
CA LEU A 152 31.26 -22.72 50.93
C LEU A 152 32.63 -22.77 51.64
N PHE A 153 32.64 -22.68 52.97
CA PHE A 153 33.87 -22.82 53.78
C PHE A 153 34.54 -24.19 53.59
N LEU A 154 33.74 -25.28 53.54
CA LEU A 154 34.26 -26.63 53.32
C LEU A 154 34.81 -26.82 51.89
N GLU A 155 34.14 -26.27 50.89
CA GLU A 155 34.57 -26.36 49.49
C GLU A 155 35.84 -25.53 49.21
N GLU A 156 36.01 -24.43 49.93
CA GLU A 156 37.23 -23.62 49.95
C GLU A 156 38.37 -24.34 50.67
N ALA A 157 38.13 -24.92 51.84
CA ALA A 157 39.12 -25.74 52.55
C ALA A 157 39.53 -26.98 51.73
N ALA A 158 38.62 -27.54 50.93
CA ALA A 158 38.90 -28.64 50.01
C ALA A 158 39.57 -28.21 48.69
N GLY A 159 39.81 -26.90 48.47
CA GLY A 159 40.44 -26.37 47.25
C GLY A 159 39.59 -26.46 45.97
N THR A 160 38.31 -26.85 46.08
CA THR A 160 37.43 -27.08 44.92
C THR A 160 36.73 -25.82 44.41
N ALA A 161 36.72 -24.75 45.21
CA ALA A 161 36.06 -23.49 44.89
C ALA A 161 36.60 -22.83 43.60
N PHE A 162 37.91 -22.86 43.38
CA PHE A 162 38.55 -22.29 42.19
C PHE A 162 38.00 -22.89 40.88
N TYR A 163 37.95 -24.22 40.80
CA TYR A 163 37.50 -24.93 39.59
C TYR A 163 36.02 -24.66 39.30
N LYS A 164 35.19 -24.56 40.32
CA LYS A 164 33.76 -24.22 40.16
C LYS A 164 33.56 -22.80 39.67
N ASP A 165 34.27 -21.82 40.23
CA ASP A 165 34.15 -20.45 39.77
C ASP A 165 34.69 -20.30 38.33
N LYS A 166 35.79 -20.99 38.00
CA LYS A 166 36.31 -21.03 36.62
C LYS A 166 35.32 -21.66 35.65
N LYS A 167 34.66 -22.76 36.04
CA LYS A 167 33.60 -23.40 35.25
C LYS A 167 32.46 -22.43 35.00
N ARG A 168 31.95 -21.76 36.03
CA ARG A 168 30.87 -20.77 35.93
C ARG A 168 31.25 -19.60 35.01
N GLN A 169 32.45 -19.03 35.16
CA GLN A 169 32.92 -17.95 34.28
C GLN A 169 33.01 -18.40 32.81
N THR A 170 33.40 -19.65 32.57
CA THR A 170 33.51 -20.22 31.21
C THR A 170 32.13 -20.46 30.61
N GLN A 171 31.19 -20.96 31.41
CA GLN A 171 29.81 -21.18 30.99
C GLN A 171 29.13 -19.86 30.58
N ASN A 172 29.26 -18.80 31.39
CA ASN A 172 28.74 -17.48 31.02
C ASN A 172 29.38 -16.92 29.73
N LYS A 173 30.66 -17.21 29.47
CA LYS A 173 31.30 -16.81 28.21
C LYS A 173 30.75 -17.59 27.00
N LEU A 174 30.44 -18.86 27.18
CA LEU A 174 29.83 -19.70 26.14
C LEU A 174 28.44 -19.18 25.79
N GLU A 175 27.58 -18.97 26.79
CA GLU A 175 26.23 -18.43 26.61
C GLU A 175 26.23 -17.09 25.87
N ASN A 176 27.13 -16.17 26.26
CA ASN A 176 27.28 -14.89 25.55
C ASN A 176 27.75 -15.07 24.10
N SER A 177 28.58 -16.08 23.81
CA SER A 177 29.06 -16.35 22.46
C SER A 177 27.96 -16.96 21.58
N GLU A 178 27.14 -17.84 22.14
CA GLU A 178 25.96 -18.41 21.47
C GLU A 178 24.96 -17.30 21.10
N GLN A 179 24.67 -16.38 22.03
CA GLN A 179 23.79 -15.23 21.75
C GLN A 179 24.35 -14.33 20.62
N ASN A 180 25.66 -14.11 20.60
CA ASN A 180 26.30 -13.35 19.53
C ASN A 180 26.18 -14.06 18.17
N LEU A 181 26.24 -15.40 18.16
CA LEU A 181 26.12 -16.21 16.96
C LEU A 181 24.69 -16.15 16.40
N THR A 182 23.67 -16.28 17.25
CA THR A 182 22.27 -16.10 16.84
C THR A 182 22.03 -14.72 16.22
N ARG A 183 22.59 -13.67 16.83
CA ARG A 183 22.48 -12.30 16.28
C ARG A 183 23.17 -12.16 14.91
N LEU A 184 24.29 -12.84 14.70
CA LEU A 184 24.97 -12.85 13.41
C LEU A 184 24.13 -13.56 12.34
N GLU A 185 23.48 -14.66 12.69
CA GLU A 185 22.56 -15.38 11.79
C GLU A 185 21.39 -14.49 11.36
N ASP A 186 20.79 -13.74 12.29
CA ASP A 186 19.73 -12.78 11.99
C ASP A 186 20.20 -11.69 11.00
N ILE A 187 21.39 -11.13 11.23
CA ILE A 187 21.98 -10.12 10.33
C ILE A 187 22.24 -10.71 8.95
N ILE A 188 22.73 -11.95 8.86
CA ILE A 188 22.95 -12.63 7.58
C ILE A 188 21.63 -12.82 6.84
N ALA A 189 20.57 -13.24 7.54
CA ALA A 189 19.24 -13.39 6.95
C ALA A 189 18.72 -12.06 6.40
N GLU A 190 18.82 -10.97 7.18
CA GLU A 190 18.42 -9.63 6.75
C GLU A 190 19.21 -9.16 5.51
N VAL A 191 20.54 -9.25 5.55
CA VAL A 191 21.41 -8.85 4.43
C VAL A 191 21.11 -9.68 3.18
N SER A 192 20.81 -10.97 3.32
CA SER A 192 20.43 -11.83 2.19
C SER A 192 19.11 -11.37 1.53
N THR A 193 18.13 -10.94 2.32
CA THR A 193 16.86 -10.43 1.80
C THR A 193 17.06 -9.10 1.07
N ALA A 194 17.89 -8.20 1.63
CA ALA A 194 18.25 -6.94 1.00
C ALA A 194 18.98 -7.16 -0.34
N LYS A 195 19.93 -8.11 -0.38
CA LYS A 195 20.64 -8.51 -1.61
C LYS A 195 19.67 -9.02 -2.68
N ASN A 196 18.74 -9.90 -2.30
CA ASN A 196 17.76 -10.45 -3.24
C ASN A 196 16.84 -9.36 -3.80
N SER A 197 16.42 -8.40 -2.97
CA SER A 197 15.65 -7.23 -3.42
C SER A 197 16.42 -6.37 -4.41
N LEU A 198 17.68 -6.02 -4.10
CA LEU A 198 18.56 -5.26 -4.98
C LEU A 198 18.81 -5.97 -6.32
N GLN A 199 18.95 -7.30 -6.31
CA GLN A 199 19.12 -8.10 -7.53
C GLN A 199 17.87 -8.03 -8.43
N ARG A 200 16.66 -8.06 -7.85
CA ARG A 200 15.40 -7.88 -8.61
C ARG A 200 15.31 -6.47 -9.19
N GLN A 201 15.72 -5.44 -8.43
CA GLN A 201 15.74 -4.07 -8.92
C GLN A 201 16.73 -3.88 -10.07
N ALA A 202 17.93 -4.47 -9.97
CA ALA A 202 18.94 -4.44 -11.03
C ALA A 202 18.44 -5.14 -12.31
N SER A 203 17.81 -6.31 -12.19
CA SER A 203 17.27 -7.03 -13.35
C SER A 203 16.13 -6.26 -14.03
N ALA A 204 15.25 -5.63 -13.24
CA ALA A 204 14.21 -4.74 -13.75
C ALA A 204 14.80 -3.53 -14.48
N ALA A 205 15.85 -2.89 -13.93
CA ALA A 205 16.52 -1.75 -14.56
C ALA A 205 17.21 -2.14 -15.88
N ILE A 206 17.83 -3.32 -15.95
CA ILE A 206 18.41 -3.85 -17.20
C ILE A 206 17.31 -4.09 -18.25
N LYS A 207 16.18 -4.70 -17.86
CA LYS A 207 15.04 -4.92 -18.77
C LYS A 207 14.46 -3.61 -19.27
N TYR A 208 14.30 -2.62 -18.39
CA TYR A 208 13.86 -1.27 -18.76
C TYR A 208 14.81 -0.62 -19.78
N ARG A 209 16.13 -0.67 -19.56
CA ARG A 209 17.11 -0.13 -20.51
C ARG A 209 16.98 -0.78 -21.90
N LYS A 210 16.85 -2.11 -21.96
CA LYS A 210 16.65 -2.84 -23.23
C LYS A 210 15.35 -2.42 -23.94
N LEU A 211 14.24 -2.32 -23.20
CA LEU A 211 12.95 -1.89 -23.76
C LEU A 211 12.99 -0.43 -24.23
N ARG A 212 13.63 0.45 -23.47
CA ARG A 212 13.79 1.87 -23.83
C ARG A 212 14.58 2.03 -25.13
N GLU A 213 15.67 1.30 -25.31
CA GLU A 213 16.39 1.27 -26.58
C GLU A 213 15.54 0.70 -27.72
N LYS A 214 14.75 -0.35 -27.45
CA LYS A 214 13.85 -0.89 -28.48
C LYS A 214 12.78 0.12 -28.90
N ILE A 215 12.18 0.83 -27.94
CA ILE A 215 11.23 1.92 -28.20
C ILE A 215 11.90 3.03 -29.01
N ARG A 216 13.12 3.43 -28.66
CA ARG A 216 13.88 4.45 -29.40
C ARG A 216 14.10 4.03 -30.86
N GLN A 217 14.49 2.79 -31.10
CA GLN A 217 14.65 2.23 -32.45
C GLN A 217 13.34 2.23 -33.23
N LEU A 218 12.25 1.74 -32.62
CA LEU A 218 10.94 1.67 -33.27
C LEU A 218 10.37 3.06 -33.57
N ASN A 219 10.54 4.02 -32.66
CA ASN A 219 10.13 5.40 -32.89
C ASN A 219 10.92 6.04 -34.03
N SER A 220 12.24 5.81 -34.10
CA SER A 220 13.07 6.29 -35.22
C SER A 220 12.58 5.72 -36.56
N LEU A 221 12.26 4.43 -36.62
CA LEU A 221 11.69 3.79 -37.81
C LEU A 221 10.31 4.37 -38.17
N ASN A 222 9.44 4.58 -37.18
CA ASN A 222 8.11 5.18 -37.39
C ASN A 222 8.22 6.61 -37.93
N TYR A 223 9.10 7.44 -37.34
CA TYR A 223 9.37 8.79 -37.83
C TYR A 223 9.95 8.78 -39.24
N ARG A 224 10.84 7.84 -39.57
CA ARG A 224 11.35 7.69 -40.93
C ARG A 224 10.24 7.37 -41.93
N LYS A 225 9.32 6.46 -41.58
CA LYS A 225 8.15 6.15 -42.42
C LYS A 225 7.26 7.38 -42.62
N LYS A 226 6.91 8.08 -41.54
CA LYS A 226 6.09 9.31 -41.61
C LYS A 226 6.77 10.39 -42.45
N PHE A 227 8.09 10.55 -42.31
CA PHE A 227 8.85 11.50 -43.11
C PHE A 227 8.76 11.17 -44.60
N LEU A 228 8.95 9.91 -44.99
CA LEU A 228 8.82 9.47 -46.37
C LEU A 228 7.40 9.67 -46.93
N GLU A 229 6.38 9.47 -46.10
CA GLU A 229 4.98 9.70 -46.47
C GLU A 229 4.69 11.19 -46.68
N ILE A 230 5.18 12.06 -45.79
CA ILE A 230 5.07 13.51 -45.95
C ILE A 230 5.83 13.98 -47.18
N GLU A 231 7.03 13.46 -47.43
CA GLU A 231 7.85 13.80 -48.59
C GLU A 231 7.14 13.41 -49.90
N LYS A 232 6.51 12.23 -49.93
CA LYS A 232 5.68 11.79 -51.06
C LYS A 232 4.47 12.70 -51.26
N ASN A 233 3.73 12.99 -50.19
CA ASN A 233 2.54 13.86 -50.26
C ASN A 233 2.92 15.28 -50.71
N LEU A 234 4.07 15.79 -50.24
CA LEU A 234 4.59 17.08 -50.65
C LEU A 234 4.90 17.08 -52.14
N GLN A 235 5.56 16.04 -52.67
CA GLN A 235 5.81 15.91 -54.11
C GLN A 235 4.50 15.88 -54.93
N GLU A 236 3.50 15.12 -54.49
CA GLU A 236 2.18 15.05 -55.16
C GLU A 236 1.46 16.42 -55.15
N ILE A 237 1.47 17.11 -54.01
CA ILE A 237 0.87 18.44 -53.87
C ILE A 237 1.63 19.46 -54.73
N THR A 238 2.96 19.44 -54.74
CA THR A 238 3.78 20.33 -55.57
C THR A 238 3.48 20.13 -57.05
N LEU A 239 3.41 18.88 -57.52
CA LEU A 239 3.03 18.56 -58.90
C LEU A 239 1.62 19.05 -59.24
N SER A 240 0.66 18.84 -58.35
CA SER A 240 -0.71 19.33 -58.52
C SER A 240 -0.77 20.87 -58.60
N TYR A 241 -0.05 21.55 -57.70
CA TYR A 241 0.06 23.01 -57.67
C TYR A 241 0.69 23.56 -58.95
N GLU A 242 1.80 22.97 -59.42
CA GLU A 242 2.45 23.37 -60.68
C GLU A 242 1.52 23.20 -61.87
N ASN A 243 0.72 22.11 -61.91
CA ASN A 243 -0.28 21.90 -62.95
C ASN A 243 -1.40 22.95 -62.89
N SER A 244 -1.94 23.25 -61.70
CA SER A 244 -2.96 24.29 -61.54
C SER A 244 -2.43 25.68 -61.90
N LEU A 245 -1.19 26.01 -61.52
CA LEU A 245 -0.54 27.27 -61.88
C LEU A 245 -0.34 27.38 -63.41
N ARG A 246 -0.02 26.26 -64.08
CA ARG A 246 0.07 26.22 -65.54
C ARG A 246 -1.29 26.45 -66.20
N GLN A 247 -2.33 25.80 -65.71
CA GLN A 247 -3.71 26.00 -66.19
C GLN A 247 -4.19 27.44 -65.97
N GLU A 248 -3.91 28.02 -64.81
CA GLU A 248 -4.24 29.43 -64.51
C GLU A 248 -3.53 30.37 -65.49
N LYS A 249 -2.23 30.18 -65.74
CA LYS A 249 -1.48 30.98 -66.72
C LYS A 249 -2.07 30.85 -68.13
N GLU A 250 -2.50 29.66 -68.52
CA GLU A 250 -3.13 29.42 -69.81
C GLU A 250 -4.49 30.13 -69.92
N LEU A 251 -5.33 30.03 -68.89
CA LEU A 251 -6.61 30.74 -68.81
C LEU A 251 -6.45 32.26 -68.82
N ILE A 252 -5.47 32.80 -68.09
CA ILE A 252 -5.14 34.23 -68.13
C ILE A 252 -4.71 34.65 -69.54
N SER A 253 -3.92 33.82 -70.23
CA SER A 253 -3.52 34.09 -71.61
C SER A 253 -4.71 34.08 -72.56
N GLN A 254 -5.63 33.12 -72.40
CA GLN A 254 -6.87 33.06 -73.17
C GLN A 254 -7.77 34.27 -72.91
N LEU A 255 -7.94 34.65 -71.64
CA LEU A 255 -8.71 35.84 -71.24
C LEU A 255 -8.14 37.12 -71.88
N LYS A 256 -6.81 37.31 -71.82
CA LYS A 256 -6.16 38.46 -72.46
C LYS A 256 -6.36 38.48 -73.99
N ALA A 257 -6.37 37.31 -74.62
CA ALA A 257 -6.65 37.20 -76.05
C ALA A 257 -8.11 37.59 -76.37
N GLU A 258 -9.06 37.11 -75.58
CA GLU A 258 -10.48 37.48 -75.71
C GLU A 258 -10.75 38.95 -75.40
N GLU A 259 -10.11 39.53 -74.38
CA GLU A 259 -10.20 40.97 -74.09
C GLU A 259 -9.67 41.82 -75.25
N LYS A 260 -8.56 41.39 -75.87
CA LYS A 260 -8.01 42.04 -77.06
C LYS A 260 -8.98 41.94 -78.24
N ASN A 261 -9.59 40.77 -78.45
CA ASN A 261 -10.58 40.55 -79.51
C ASN A 261 -11.84 41.41 -79.27
N LEU A 262 -12.35 41.44 -78.04
CA LEU A 262 -13.46 42.30 -77.64
C LEU A 262 -13.12 43.78 -77.86
N GLY A 263 -11.90 44.21 -77.52
CA GLY A 263 -11.41 45.56 -77.79
C GLY A 263 -11.39 45.90 -79.29
N GLN A 264 -11.00 44.96 -80.14
CA GLN A 264 -11.06 45.12 -81.60
C GLN A 264 -12.51 45.24 -82.09
N LYS A 265 -13.40 44.34 -81.67
CA LYS A 265 -14.83 44.41 -82.01
C LYS A 265 -15.49 45.70 -81.55
N ARG A 266 -15.16 46.21 -80.36
CA ARG A 266 -15.64 47.52 -79.88
C ARG A 266 -15.18 48.67 -80.78
N LYS A 267 -13.93 48.64 -81.26
CA LYS A 267 -13.44 49.62 -82.24
C LYS A 267 -14.17 49.52 -83.56
N GLU A 268 -14.45 48.31 -84.05
CA GLU A 268 -15.24 48.08 -85.25
C GLU A 268 -16.66 48.64 -85.12
N VAL A 269 -17.34 48.36 -83.99
CA VAL A 269 -18.67 48.93 -83.69
C VAL A 269 -18.62 50.45 -83.66
N TRP A 270 -17.64 51.04 -82.99
CA TRP A 270 -17.48 52.51 -82.95
C TRP A 270 -17.26 53.12 -84.34
N ASN A 271 -16.43 52.48 -85.18
CA ASN A 271 -16.21 52.91 -86.56
C ASN A 271 -17.50 52.81 -87.40
N LEU A 272 -18.27 51.74 -87.22
CA LEU A 272 -19.57 51.56 -87.89
C LEU A 272 -20.60 52.59 -87.42
N GLU A 273 -20.68 52.87 -86.11
CA GLU A 273 -21.55 53.91 -85.56
C GLU A 273 -21.21 55.30 -86.10
N ASN A 274 -19.92 55.65 -86.20
CA ASN A 274 -19.50 56.91 -86.79
C ASN A 274 -19.84 56.97 -88.29
N SER A 275 -19.58 55.89 -89.03
CA SER A 275 -19.94 55.80 -90.45
C SER A 275 -21.45 55.93 -90.65
N MET A 276 -22.26 55.37 -89.74
CA MET A 276 -23.71 55.49 -89.75
C MET A 276 -24.17 56.91 -89.43
N LYS A 277 -23.56 57.58 -88.45
CA LYS A 277 -23.83 59.01 -88.15
C LYS A 277 -23.48 59.91 -89.33
N ASP A 278 -22.34 59.68 -89.98
CA ASP A 278 -21.95 60.46 -91.15
C ASP A 278 -22.87 60.16 -92.35
N GLY A 279 -23.27 58.91 -92.53
CA GLY A 279 -24.32 58.54 -93.48
C GLY A 279 -25.65 59.25 -93.21
N GLN A 280 -26.10 59.31 -91.95
CA GLN A 280 -27.31 60.04 -91.55
C GLN A 280 -27.20 61.54 -91.81
N LYS A 281 -26.04 62.16 -91.52
CA LYS A 281 -25.80 63.58 -91.84
C LYS A 281 -25.88 63.83 -93.34
N ASN A 282 -25.28 62.96 -94.15
CA ASN A 282 -25.32 63.07 -95.61
C ASN A 282 -26.76 62.91 -96.13
N LEU A 283 -27.51 61.95 -95.60
CA LEU A 283 -28.92 61.75 -95.96
C LEU A 283 -29.78 62.96 -95.56
N PHE A 284 -29.56 63.52 -94.37
CA PHE A 284 -30.24 64.76 -93.95
C PHE A 284 -29.89 65.95 -94.83
N ALA A 285 -28.62 66.11 -95.20
CA ALA A 285 -28.17 67.16 -96.10
C ALA A 285 -28.82 67.01 -97.49
N LEU A 286 -28.87 65.78 -98.02
CA LEU A 286 -29.49 65.49 -99.30
C LEU A 286 -31.01 65.73 -99.26
N ASN A 287 -31.69 65.28 -98.21
CA ASN A 287 -33.12 65.56 -98.01
C ASN A 287 -33.40 67.07 -97.90
N SER A 288 -32.53 67.82 -97.23
CA SER A 288 -32.66 69.28 -97.17
C SER A 288 -32.46 69.93 -98.54
N GLN A 289 -31.55 69.42 -99.38
CA GLN A 289 -31.39 69.88 -100.75
C GLN A 289 -32.59 69.54 -101.63
N VAL A 290 -33.14 68.33 -101.50
CA VAL A 290 -34.37 67.91 -102.20
C VAL A 290 -35.54 68.80 -101.79
N ALA A 291 -35.76 69.01 -100.49
CA ALA A 291 -36.82 69.89 -100.00
C ALA A 291 -36.67 71.33 -100.52
N ARG A 292 -35.44 71.86 -100.58
CA ARG A 292 -35.19 73.19 -101.18
C ARG A 292 -35.52 73.20 -102.67
N ALA A 293 -35.08 72.20 -103.43
CA ALA A 293 -35.36 72.09 -104.86
C ALA A 293 -36.87 71.93 -105.15
N GLU A 294 -37.60 71.18 -104.31
CA GLU A 294 -39.06 71.08 -104.36
C GLU A 294 -39.73 72.43 -104.09
N THR A 295 -39.26 73.16 -103.07
CA THR A 295 -39.79 74.50 -102.73
C THR A 295 -39.52 75.50 -103.86
N ASP A 296 -38.32 75.46 -104.46
CA ASP A 296 -37.96 76.29 -105.61
C ASP A 296 -38.79 75.89 -106.85
N GLY A 297 -39.04 74.60 -107.06
CA GLY A 297 -39.94 74.08 -108.09
C GLY A 297 -41.35 74.61 -107.93
N GLU A 298 -41.94 74.52 -106.74
CA GLU A 298 -43.27 75.10 -106.45
C GLU A 298 -43.31 76.62 -106.72
N ARG A 299 -42.24 77.34 -106.35
CA ARG A 299 -42.15 78.77 -106.55
C ARG A 299 -42.12 79.14 -108.03
N GLU A 300 -41.35 78.42 -108.84
CA GLU A 300 -41.30 78.66 -110.29
C GLU A 300 -42.62 78.26 -110.97
N THR A 301 -43.29 77.20 -110.52
CA THR A 301 -44.63 76.84 -111.03
C THR A 301 -45.65 77.95 -110.76
N ARG A 302 -45.70 78.48 -109.53
CA ARG A 302 -46.59 79.63 -109.21
C ARG A 302 -46.25 80.88 -110.01
N ARG A 303 -44.98 81.05 -110.36
CA ARG A 303 -44.51 82.18 -111.17
C ARG A 303 -44.94 82.04 -112.64
N ILE A 304 -44.93 80.82 -113.17
CA ILE A 304 -45.47 80.51 -114.49
C ILE A 304 -46.99 80.76 -114.51
N GLU A 305 -47.73 80.26 -113.52
CA GLU A 305 -49.19 80.50 -113.40
C GLU A 305 -49.51 82.01 -113.37
N PHE A 306 -48.76 82.79 -112.59
CA PHE A 306 -48.91 84.25 -112.56
C PHE A 306 -48.62 84.91 -113.91
N PHE A 307 -47.62 84.44 -114.65
CA PHE A 307 -47.31 84.99 -115.99
C PHE A 307 -48.34 84.58 -117.05
N GLU A 308 -48.91 83.38 -116.96
CA GLU A 308 -50.02 82.97 -117.82
C GLU A 308 -51.28 83.80 -117.55
N GLU A 309 -51.59 84.04 -116.28
CA GLU A 309 -52.72 84.89 -115.89
C GLU A 309 -52.53 86.33 -116.39
N LYS A 310 -51.32 86.90 -116.27
CA LYS A 310 -50.99 88.21 -116.85
C LYS A 310 -51.07 88.24 -118.37
N LYS A 311 -50.64 87.18 -119.05
CA LYS A 311 -50.71 87.09 -120.51
C LYS A 311 -52.17 87.08 -120.98
N ASN A 312 -53.02 86.30 -120.32
CA ASN A 312 -54.45 86.25 -120.65
C ASN A 312 -55.13 87.60 -120.41
N LYS A 313 -54.79 88.27 -119.31
CA LYS A 313 -55.29 89.63 -119.03
C LYS A 313 -54.84 90.64 -120.08
N ALA A 314 -53.58 90.60 -120.50
CA ALA A 314 -53.07 91.47 -121.56
C ALA A 314 -53.75 91.21 -122.92
N ILE A 315 -54.17 89.97 -123.21
CA ILE A 315 -54.93 89.63 -124.42
C ILE A 315 -56.34 90.24 -124.36
N GLU A 316 -57.01 90.14 -123.21
CA GLU A 316 -58.31 90.81 -122.96
C GLU A 316 -58.17 92.33 -123.10
N ASP A 317 -57.17 92.93 -122.45
CA ASP A 317 -56.93 94.37 -122.50
C ASP A 317 -56.63 94.85 -123.93
N THR A 318 -55.90 94.09 -124.76
CA THR A 318 -55.69 94.44 -126.18
C THR A 318 -56.97 94.38 -127.01
N ALA A 319 -57.86 93.41 -126.75
CA ALA A 319 -59.13 93.30 -127.46
C ALA A 319 -60.11 94.41 -127.04
N GLU A 320 -60.02 94.87 -125.79
CA GLU A 320 -60.75 96.03 -125.28
C GLU A 320 -60.21 97.33 -125.90
N HIS A 321 -58.88 97.50 -125.96
CA HIS A 321 -58.25 98.68 -126.56
C HIS A 321 -58.44 98.79 -128.08
N GLU A 322 -58.56 97.70 -128.84
CA GLU A 322 -58.95 97.75 -130.26
C GLU A 322 -60.40 98.23 -130.46
N ARG A 323 -61.30 97.90 -129.53
CA ARG A 323 -62.69 98.40 -129.53
C ARG A 323 -62.75 99.85 -129.07
N GLU A 324 -61.94 100.23 -128.08
CA GLU A 324 -61.81 101.61 -127.63
C GLU A 324 -61.18 102.50 -128.71
N LEU A 325 -60.20 102.06 -129.50
CA LEU A 325 -59.61 102.86 -130.59
C LEU A 325 -60.64 103.26 -131.67
N LEU A 326 -61.58 102.37 -132.00
CA LEU A 326 -62.70 102.64 -132.91
C LEU A 326 -63.74 103.58 -132.30
N HIS A 327 -63.89 103.56 -130.98
CA HIS A 327 -64.80 104.44 -130.25
C HIS A 327 -64.18 105.83 -129.99
N ILE A 328 -62.88 105.89 -129.71
CA ILE A 328 -62.09 107.07 -129.43
C ILE A 328 -61.86 107.91 -130.68
N ASP A 329 -61.83 107.33 -131.90
CA ASP A 329 -61.78 108.15 -133.13
C ASP A 329 -63.09 108.91 -133.36
N LYS A 330 -64.23 108.36 -132.88
CA LYS A 330 -65.53 109.04 -132.82
C LYS A 330 -65.63 110.03 -131.66
N GLU A 331 -65.15 109.66 -130.48
CA GLU A 331 -65.17 110.54 -129.31
C GLU A 331 -64.13 111.67 -129.42
N ARG A 332 -63.05 111.52 -130.18
CA ARG A 332 -62.07 112.59 -130.42
C ARG A 332 -62.70 113.81 -131.09
N THR A 333 -63.68 113.62 -131.98
CA THR A 333 -64.45 114.72 -132.55
C THR A 333 -65.42 115.37 -131.56
N GLU A 334 -65.85 114.67 -130.51
CA GLU A 334 -66.78 115.16 -129.49
C GLU A 334 -66.04 115.68 -128.21
N ALA A 335 -64.81 115.23 -127.97
CA ALA A 335 -63.98 115.56 -126.81
C ALA A 335 -63.20 116.88 -126.97
N GLU A 336 -62.98 117.36 -128.20
CA GLU A 336 -62.51 118.74 -128.44
C GLU A 336 -63.52 119.78 -127.91
N GLU A 337 -64.80 119.42 -127.79
CA GLU A 337 -65.87 120.29 -127.31
C GLU A 337 -66.02 120.25 -125.78
N ASN A 338 -65.78 119.09 -125.15
CA ASN A 338 -65.98 118.87 -123.71
C ASN A 338 -64.76 119.18 -122.81
N LEU A 339 -63.56 119.33 -123.38
CA LEU A 339 -62.34 119.68 -122.61
C LEU A 339 -62.43 121.06 -121.94
N LYS A 340 -63.36 121.92 -122.35
CA LYS A 340 -63.66 123.19 -121.67
C LYS A 340 -64.29 123.02 -120.28
N ILE A 341 -64.84 121.85 -119.95
CA ILE A 341 -65.71 121.70 -118.77
C ILE A 341 -64.99 121.02 -117.59
N LEU A 342 -64.04 120.11 -117.82
CA LEU A 342 -63.47 119.27 -116.74
C LEU A 342 -62.36 119.91 -115.88
N VAL A 343 -61.96 121.15 -116.18
CA VAL A 343 -61.03 121.93 -115.35
C VAL A 343 -61.60 122.19 -113.93
N GLN A 344 -62.88 121.91 -113.68
CA GLN A 344 -63.54 122.23 -112.41
C GLN A 344 -63.54 121.12 -111.34
N THR A 345 -63.23 119.84 -111.62
CA THR A 345 -63.71 118.76 -110.73
C THR A 345 -62.73 118.02 -109.83
N GLN A 346 -61.40 118.04 -110.02
CA GLN A 346 -60.54 117.13 -109.23
C GLN A 346 -59.57 117.82 -108.28
N LYS A 347 -60.11 118.86 -107.64
CA LYS A 347 -59.59 119.48 -106.42
C LYS A 347 -59.94 118.67 -105.14
N GLN A 348 -60.57 117.50 -105.26
CA GLN A 348 -61.21 116.79 -104.12
C GLN A 348 -60.45 115.56 -103.56
N LYS A 349 -59.46 114.98 -104.24
CA LYS A 349 -58.82 113.72 -103.76
C LYS A 349 -57.56 113.92 -102.90
N GLN A 350 -57.63 114.90 -102.01
CA GLN A 350 -56.56 115.28 -101.08
C GLN A 350 -56.75 114.70 -99.65
N GLN A 351 -57.59 113.68 -99.41
CA GLN A 351 -57.97 113.28 -98.03
C GLN A 351 -57.67 111.84 -97.57
N ALA A 352 -57.08 110.95 -98.38
CA ALA A 352 -56.93 109.54 -97.99
C ALA A 352 -55.61 109.17 -97.27
N LEU A 353 -54.63 110.08 -97.17
CA LEU A 353 -53.25 109.72 -96.77
C LEU A 353 -52.98 109.63 -95.26
N LYS A 354 -54.02 109.70 -94.40
CA LYS A 354 -53.90 109.91 -92.94
C LYS A 354 -54.01 108.66 -92.04
N LYS A 355 -53.91 107.41 -92.56
CA LYS A 355 -54.39 106.22 -91.80
C LYS A 355 -53.40 105.12 -91.37
N THR A 356 -52.09 105.19 -91.60
CA THR A 356 -51.21 104.02 -91.32
C THR A 356 -49.93 104.40 -90.59
N ASP A 357 -50.09 104.88 -89.35
CA ASP A 357 -48.99 105.36 -88.50
C ASP A 357 -49.09 104.83 -87.04
N GLN A 358 -49.73 103.68 -86.77
CA GLN A 358 -50.09 103.30 -85.37
C GLN A 358 -49.79 101.88 -84.87
N ALA A 359 -49.09 100.98 -85.56
CA ALA A 359 -48.92 99.60 -85.07
C ALA A 359 -47.53 99.21 -84.48
N GLY A 360 -46.51 100.09 -84.55
CA GLY A 360 -45.11 99.64 -84.38
C GLY A 360 -44.48 99.69 -82.99
N GLN A 361 -44.95 100.52 -82.06
CA GLN A 361 -44.08 100.97 -80.95
C GLN A 361 -44.24 100.28 -79.58
N VAL A 362 -45.17 99.33 -79.38
CA VAL A 362 -45.46 98.79 -78.01
C VAL A 362 -44.79 97.43 -77.70
N SER A 363 -44.20 96.73 -78.68
CA SER A 363 -43.73 95.35 -78.48
C SER A 363 -42.27 95.20 -78.00
N GLN A 364 -41.51 96.29 -77.88
CA GLN A 364 -40.07 96.23 -77.56
C GLN A 364 -39.74 96.23 -76.04
N GLU A 365 -40.63 96.69 -75.17
CA GLU A 365 -40.32 96.82 -73.72
C GLU A 365 -40.58 95.55 -72.88
N LYS A 366 -41.41 94.61 -73.35
CA LYS A 366 -41.78 93.41 -72.56
C LYS A 366 -40.70 92.30 -72.52
N LEU A 367 -39.77 92.29 -73.48
CA LEU A 367 -38.75 91.23 -73.61
C LEU A 367 -37.56 91.38 -72.65
N ALA A 368 -37.27 92.59 -72.15
CA ALA A 368 -36.11 92.85 -71.31
C ALA A 368 -36.27 92.40 -69.83
N ASN A 369 -37.51 92.25 -69.33
CA ASN A 369 -37.77 91.94 -67.92
C ASN A 369 -37.80 90.44 -67.58
N TRP A 370 -38.04 89.56 -68.57
CA TRP A 370 -38.07 88.10 -68.35
C TRP A 370 -36.68 87.44 -68.30
N GLY A 371 -35.65 88.10 -68.84
CA GLY A 371 -34.28 87.58 -68.84
C GLY A 371 -33.61 87.57 -67.46
N LYS A 372 -33.94 88.54 -66.58
CA LYS A 372 -33.30 88.68 -65.25
C LYS A 372 -33.87 87.74 -64.19
N THR A 373 -35.13 87.31 -64.33
CA THR A 373 -35.80 86.38 -63.40
C THR A 373 -35.37 84.92 -63.59
N LEU A 374 -34.85 84.57 -64.77
CA LEU A 374 -34.47 83.20 -65.12
C LEU A 374 -33.08 82.81 -64.56
N GLU A 375 -32.24 83.80 -64.27
CA GLU A 375 -30.87 83.60 -63.79
C GLU A 375 -30.79 83.41 -62.26
N THR A 376 -31.66 84.05 -61.49
CA THR A 376 -31.75 83.89 -60.02
C THR A 376 -32.32 82.53 -59.60
N LEU A 377 -33.35 82.04 -60.30
CA LEU A 377 -33.94 80.71 -60.09
C LEU A 377 -32.96 79.55 -60.38
N ARG A 378 -31.99 79.77 -61.27
CA ARG A 378 -30.98 78.76 -61.62
C ARG A 378 -29.94 78.57 -60.52
N ASN A 379 -29.55 79.63 -59.81
CA ASN A 379 -28.56 79.54 -58.74
C ASN A 379 -29.13 78.90 -57.46
N GLU A 380 -30.39 79.21 -57.10
CA GLU A 380 -31.08 78.52 -55.98
C GLU A 380 -31.27 77.01 -56.21
N TYR A 381 -31.44 76.60 -57.46
CA TYR A 381 -31.55 75.18 -57.82
C TYR A 381 -30.23 74.41 -57.61
N PHE A 382 -29.09 75.01 -57.96
CA PHE A 382 -27.77 74.38 -57.82
C PHE A 382 -27.33 74.25 -56.36
N GLU A 383 -27.62 75.22 -55.49
CA GLU A 383 -27.34 75.11 -54.05
C GLU A 383 -28.16 74.01 -53.38
N LYS A 384 -29.47 73.89 -53.70
CA LYS A 384 -30.31 72.79 -53.19
C LYS A 384 -29.91 71.41 -53.72
N LEU A 385 -29.35 71.34 -54.93
CA LEU A 385 -28.85 70.07 -55.49
C LEU A 385 -27.56 69.61 -54.80
N SER A 386 -26.69 70.54 -54.42
CA SER A 386 -25.45 70.23 -53.68
C SER A 386 -25.74 69.74 -52.27
N SER A 387 -26.64 70.39 -51.53
CA SER A 387 -27.02 69.94 -50.18
C SER A 387 -27.75 68.58 -50.19
N HIS A 388 -28.55 68.30 -51.24
CA HIS A 388 -29.21 67.02 -51.39
C HIS A 388 -28.25 65.85 -51.73
N THR A 389 -27.18 66.12 -52.48
CA THR A 389 -26.17 65.09 -52.80
C THR A 389 -25.26 64.79 -51.61
N GLU A 390 -24.98 65.78 -50.76
CA GLU A 390 -24.18 65.60 -49.54
C GLU A 390 -24.94 64.80 -48.47
N THR A 391 -26.20 65.16 -48.18
CA THR A 391 -27.09 64.39 -47.27
C THR A 391 -27.34 62.96 -47.76
N ARG A 392 -27.48 62.75 -49.08
CA ARG A 392 -27.64 61.41 -49.67
C ARG A 392 -26.38 60.55 -49.49
N ASN A 393 -25.19 61.12 -49.63
CA ASN A 393 -23.94 60.38 -49.46
C ASN A 393 -23.67 60.04 -47.98
N GLU A 394 -24.01 60.94 -47.05
CA GLU A 394 -23.96 60.63 -45.62
C GLU A 394 -24.97 59.54 -45.24
N GLY A 395 -26.19 59.58 -45.78
CA GLY A 395 -27.20 58.53 -45.58
C GLY A 395 -26.71 57.14 -46.01
N VAL A 396 -26.12 57.01 -47.22
CA VAL A 396 -25.58 55.74 -47.73
C VAL A 396 -24.41 55.24 -46.88
N LYS A 397 -23.60 56.14 -46.31
CA LYS A 397 -22.46 55.76 -45.45
C LYS A 397 -22.94 55.21 -44.11
N VAL A 398 -23.90 55.87 -43.46
CA VAL A 398 -24.51 55.41 -42.20
C VAL A 398 -25.27 54.09 -42.40
N GLU A 399 -25.92 53.91 -43.55
CA GLU A 399 -26.64 52.68 -43.89
C GLU A 399 -25.69 51.48 -44.04
N LYS A 400 -24.52 51.66 -44.70
CA LYS A 400 -23.48 50.62 -44.78
C LYS A 400 -22.85 50.29 -43.43
N GLU A 401 -22.59 51.29 -42.58
CA GLU A 401 -22.06 51.06 -41.23
C GLU A 401 -23.08 50.27 -40.36
N LYS A 402 -24.37 50.60 -40.48
CA LYS A 402 -25.46 49.88 -39.80
C LYS A 402 -25.56 48.43 -40.27
N GLU A 403 -25.51 48.17 -41.58
CA GLU A 403 -25.58 46.80 -42.13
C GLU A 403 -24.40 45.94 -41.65
N LEU A 404 -23.20 46.54 -41.54
CA LEU A 404 -22.00 45.85 -41.07
C LEU A 404 -22.10 45.48 -39.58
N ILE A 405 -22.56 46.40 -38.74
CA ILE A 405 -22.81 46.13 -37.30
C ILE A 405 -23.92 45.09 -37.11
N GLN A 406 -24.99 45.14 -37.92
CA GLN A 406 -26.06 44.15 -37.86
C GLN A 406 -25.58 42.73 -38.21
N ARG A 407 -24.74 42.57 -39.23
CA ARG A 407 -24.15 41.26 -39.57
C ARG A 407 -23.22 40.75 -38.47
N GLN A 408 -22.47 41.64 -37.81
CA GLN A 408 -21.61 41.27 -36.68
C GLN A 408 -22.45 40.85 -35.46
N GLU A 409 -23.54 41.57 -35.16
CA GLU A 409 -24.51 41.24 -34.10
C GLU A 409 -25.15 39.86 -34.34
N GLU A 410 -25.61 39.56 -35.56
CA GLU A 410 -26.19 38.27 -35.92
C GLU A 410 -25.18 37.12 -35.81
N LYS A 411 -23.93 37.34 -36.23
CA LYS A 411 -22.85 36.37 -36.08
C LYS A 411 -22.58 36.05 -34.61
N LEU A 412 -22.48 37.07 -33.76
CA LEU A 412 -22.29 36.90 -32.31
C LEU A 412 -23.48 36.21 -31.65
N LYS A 413 -24.72 36.50 -32.06
CA LYS A 413 -25.92 35.78 -31.59
C LYS A 413 -25.88 34.29 -31.95
N SER A 414 -25.40 33.94 -33.15
CA SER A 414 -25.22 32.53 -33.53
C SER A 414 -24.17 31.84 -32.66
N GLN A 415 -23.04 32.49 -32.39
CA GLN A 415 -21.98 31.97 -31.52
C GLN A 415 -22.44 31.84 -30.06
N LEU A 416 -23.23 32.78 -29.57
CA LEU A 416 -23.87 32.71 -28.25
C LEU A 416 -24.81 31.48 -28.15
N SER A 417 -25.56 31.19 -29.22
CA SER A 417 -26.46 30.03 -29.24
C SER A 417 -25.69 28.70 -29.20
N THR A 418 -24.56 28.61 -29.92
CA THR A 418 -23.70 27.42 -29.89
C THR A 418 -23.05 27.23 -28.53
N GLU A 419 -22.54 28.30 -27.91
CA GLU A 419 -21.97 28.21 -26.56
C GLU A 419 -23.01 27.82 -25.50
N ARG A 420 -24.27 28.31 -25.63
CA ARG A 420 -25.36 27.87 -24.75
C ARG A 420 -25.65 26.38 -24.88
N THR A 421 -25.64 25.84 -26.10
CA THR A 421 -25.83 24.40 -26.31
C THR A 421 -24.66 23.59 -25.72
N LEU A 422 -23.43 24.07 -25.85
CA LEU A 422 -22.25 23.45 -25.24
C LEU A 422 -22.32 23.49 -23.70
N LEU A 423 -22.75 24.61 -23.12
CA LEU A 423 -22.96 24.73 -21.67
C LEU A 423 -23.97 23.69 -21.18
N GLN A 424 -25.11 23.56 -21.85
CA GLN A 424 -26.16 22.62 -21.47
C GLN A 424 -25.71 21.16 -21.60
N GLN A 425 -24.92 20.83 -22.63
CA GLN A 425 -24.29 19.51 -22.76
C GLN A 425 -23.29 19.24 -21.62
N SER A 426 -22.47 20.23 -21.28
CA SER A 426 -21.52 20.13 -20.17
C SER A 426 -22.22 19.95 -18.83
N GLU A 427 -23.35 20.64 -18.60
CA GLU A 427 -24.15 20.49 -17.38
C GLU A 427 -24.78 19.11 -17.26
N ASN A 428 -25.37 18.59 -18.33
CA ASN A 428 -25.95 17.25 -18.34
C ASN A 428 -24.90 16.17 -18.07
N LYS A 429 -23.70 16.31 -18.67
CA LYS A 429 -22.59 15.39 -18.47
C LYS A 429 -22.09 15.42 -17.02
N LEU A 430 -21.99 16.61 -16.43
CA LEU A 430 -21.59 16.80 -15.03
C LEU A 430 -22.62 16.19 -14.06
N GLU A 431 -23.91 16.36 -14.34
CA GLU A 431 -24.98 15.73 -13.53
C GLU A 431 -24.93 14.20 -13.63
N GLN A 432 -24.66 13.65 -14.81
CA GLN A 432 -24.50 12.20 -15.00
C GLN A 432 -23.28 11.67 -14.23
N ASN A 433 -22.13 12.33 -14.35
CA ASN A 433 -20.90 11.97 -13.64
C ASN A 433 -21.07 12.06 -12.12
N GLN A 434 -21.80 13.05 -11.61
CA GLN A 434 -22.15 13.13 -10.18
C GLN A 434 -23.03 11.95 -9.72
N LYS A 435 -24.02 11.55 -10.52
CA LYS A 435 -24.85 10.37 -10.21
C LYS A 435 -24.02 9.08 -10.19
N GLU A 436 -23.13 8.90 -11.16
CA GLU A 436 -22.22 7.75 -11.21
C GLU A 436 -21.23 7.73 -10.03
N LEU A 437 -20.71 8.90 -9.64
CA LEU A 437 -19.84 9.04 -8.47
C LEU A 437 -20.54 8.60 -7.18
N ILE A 438 -21.77 9.08 -6.95
CA ILE A 438 -22.56 8.71 -5.77
C ILE A 438 -22.85 7.22 -5.75
N GLN A 439 -23.17 6.61 -6.90
CA GLN A 439 -23.40 5.16 -6.98
C GLN A 439 -22.12 4.36 -6.69
N ALA A 440 -20.98 4.79 -7.25
CA ALA A 440 -19.69 4.14 -7.00
C ALA A 440 -19.26 4.24 -5.52
N GLN A 441 -19.47 5.40 -4.89
CA GLN A 441 -19.19 5.62 -3.47
C GLN A 441 -20.09 4.75 -2.57
N LYS A 442 -21.40 4.66 -2.86
CA LYS A 442 -22.31 3.76 -2.15
C LYS A 442 -21.88 2.29 -2.24
N LEU A 443 -21.55 1.83 -3.44
CA LEU A 443 -21.09 0.45 -3.66
C LEU A 443 -19.77 0.17 -2.93
N LYS A 444 -18.85 1.15 -2.90
CA LYS A 444 -17.59 1.07 -2.13
C LYS A 444 -17.87 0.92 -0.64
N ASP A 445 -18.80 1.71 -0.08
CA ASP A 445 -19.14 1.63 1.35
C ASP A 445 -19.79 0.29 1.72
N GLU A 446 -20.67 -0.24 0.86
CA GLU A 446 -21.26 -1.57 1.03
C GLU A 446 -20.20 -2.67 1.03
N ARG A 447 -19.27 -2.63 0.07
CA ARG A 447 -18.16 -3.59 -0.03
C ARG A 447 -17.19 -3.49 1.14
N LYS A 448 -16.91 -2.28 1.62
CA LYS A 448 -16.09 -2.06 2.82
C LYS A 448 -16.74 -2.63 4.07
N LYS A 449 -18.06 -2.49 4.22
CA LYS A 449 -18.84 -3.14 5.30
C LYS A 449 -18.77 -4.66 5.19
N ALA A 450 -18.95 -5.23 4.00
CA ALA A 450 -18.81 -6.67 3.78
C ALA A 450 -17.40 -7.18 4.13
N MET A 451 -16.34 -6.47 3.69
CA MET A 451 -14.95 -6.80 4.00
C MET A 451 -14.69 -6.79 5.52
N THR A 452 -15.16 -5.76 6.24
CA THR A 452 -15.00 -5.69 7.69
C THR A 452 -15.77 -6.77 8.45
N ALA A 453 -16.95 -7.14 7.97
CA ALA A 453 -17.69 -8.28 8.52
C ALA A 453 -16.92 -9.59 8.31
N ARG A 454 -16.39 -9.81 7.10
CA ARG A 454 -15.61 -11.02 6.76
C ARG A 454 -14.30 -11.11 7.52
N GLN A 455 -13.63 -9.97 7.75
CA GLN A 455 -12.43 -9.91 8.59
C GLN A 455 -12.72 -10.37 10.03
N LYS A 456 -13.85 -9.96 10.61
CA LYS A 456 -14.25 -10.41 11.96
C LYS A 456 -14.49 -11.92 12.01
N GLU A 457 -15.09 -12.49 10.97
CA GLU A 457 -15.30 -13.94 10.88
C GLU A 457 -13.99 -14.72 10.71
N LEU A 458 -13.02 -14.15 9.97
CA LEU A 458 -11.67 -14.70 9.86
C LEU A 458 -10.95 -14.68 11.21
N ASP A 459 -11.00 -13.57 11.94
CA ASP A 459 -10.38 -13.44 13.27
C ASP A 459 -11.00 -14.41 14.28
N GLY A 460 -12.33 -14.60 14.22
CA GLY A 460 -13.04 -15.63 15.00
C GLY A 460 -12.62 -17.06 14.65
N THR A 461 -12.38 -17.34 13.36
CA THR A 461 -11.93 -18.65 12.88
C THR A 461 -10.46 -18.92 13.25
N LEU A 462 -9.60 -17.90 13.20
CA LEU A 462 -8.20 -17.96 13.62
C LEU A 462 -8.07 -18.27 15.11
N SER A 463 -8.79 -17.54 15.97
CA SER A 463 -8.79 -17.79 17.41
C SER A 463 -9.34 -19.19 17.75
N GLY A 464 -10.40 -19.62 17.07
CA GLY A 464 -10.91 -20.99 17.15
C GLY A 464 -9.86 -22.04 16.77
N SER A 465 -9.21 -21.88 15.62
CA SER A 465 -8.13 -22.78 15.14
C SER A 465 -6.95 -22.84 16.12
N GLN A 466 -6.53 -21.70 16.67
CA GLN A 466 -5.44 -21.63 17.64
C GLN A 466 -5.79 -22.38 18.93
N SER A 467 -7.02 -22.23 19.42
CA SER A 467 -7.46 -22.93 20.63
C SER A 467 -7.52 -24.45 20.43
N LEU A 468 -7.99 -24.92 19.27
CA LEU A 468 -8.00 -26.33 18.90
C LEU A 468 -6.58 -26.89 18.76
N GLN A 469 -5.67 -26.12 18.14
CA GLN A 469 -4.28 -26.51 17.97
C GLN A 469 -3.57 -26.65 19.32
N ASN A 470 -3.80 -25.72 20.26
CA ASN A 470 -3.28 -25.82 21.63
C ASN A 470 -3.85 -27.03 22.37
N LYS A 471 -5.15 -27.32 22.21
CA LYS A 471 -5.80 -28.49 22.81
C LYS A 471 -5.19 -29.80 22.29
N ILE A 472 -4.91 -29.86 20.99
CA ILE A 472 -4.27 -31.01 20.35
C ILE A 472 -2.81 -31.15 20.82
N SER A 473 -2.05 -30.06 20.94
CA SER A 473 -0.67 -30.13 21.44
C SER A 473 -0.61 -30.60 22.89
N GLU A 474 -1.50 -30.12 23.77
CA GLU A 474 -1.60 -30.59 25.15
C GLU A 474 -1.91 -32.09 25.24
N LEU A 475 -2.83 -32.59 24.40
CA LEU A 475 -3.17 -34.02 24.37
C LEU A 475 -2.04 -34.87 23.79
N LYS A 476 -1.32 -34.37 22.79
CA LYS A 476 -0.13 -35.04 22.24
C LYS A 476 1.01 -35.10 23.26
N GLU A 477 1.26 -34.03 23.99
CA GLU A 477 2.29 -34.02 25.04
C GLU A 477 1.96 -35.02 26.16
N LYS A 478 0.69 -35.09 26.59
CA LYS A 478 0.23 -36.14 27.52
C LYS A 478 0.40 -37.54 26.96
N LYS A 479 0.11 -37.75 25.68
CA LYS A 479 0.34 -39.03 24.99
C LYS A 479 1.83 -39.39 24.98
N ASP A 480 2.70 -38.44 24.66
CA ASP A 480 4.14 -38.66 24.60
C ASP A 480 4.69 -39.03 25.99
N GLN A 481 4.21 -38.37 27.06
CA GLN A 481 4.53 -38.74 28.43
C GLN A 481 4.09 -40.17 28.77
N GLU A 482 2.85 -40.54 28.47
CA GLU A 482 2.31 -41.89 28.73
C GLU A 482 3.01 -42.96 27.89
N THR A 483 3.40 -42.67 26.64
CA THR A 483 4.15 -43.60 25.78
C THR A 483 5.59 -43.78 26.24
N HIS A 484 6.26 -42.73 26.72
CA HIS A 484 7.57 -42.84 27.36
C HIS A 484 7.49 -43.65 28.67
N HIS A 485 6.44 -43.44 29.48
CA HIS A 485 6.19 -44.22 30.68
C HIS A 485 5.96 -45.70 30.34
N LEU A 486 5.12 -45.97 29.34
CA LEU A 486 4.88 -47.31 28.82
C LEU A 486 6.17 -48.00 28.38
N TRP A 487 7.03 -47.30 27.63
CA TRP A 487 8.30 -47.84 27.16
C TRP A 487 9.26 -48.18 28.30
N ALA A 488 9.30 -47.36 29.35
CA ALA A 488 10.09 -47.65 30.55
C ALA A 488 9.59 -48.91 31.28
N LEU A 489 8.27 -49.05 31.46
CA LEU A 489 7.67 -50.23 32.09
C LEU A 489 7.82 -51.49 31.24
N GLU A 490 7.60 -51.42 29.93
CA GLU A 490 7.81 -52.57 29.03
C GLU A 490 9.28 -53.04 29.01
N LYS A 491 10.24 -52.12 29.22
CA LYS A 491 11.67 -52.47 29.33
C LYS A 491 11.98 -53.16 30.65
N LEU A 492 11.35 -52.74 31.76
CA LEU A 492 11.46 -53.41 33.06
C LEU A 492 10.81 -54.79 33.02
N GLU A 493 9.61 -54.88 32.44
CA GLU A 493 8.89 -56.14 32.22
C GLU A 493 9.71 -57.12 31.37
N LYS A 494 10.33 -56.68 30.27
CA LYS A 494 11.22 -57.53 29.45
C LYS A 494 12.44 -58.04 30.23
N LYS A 495 12.96 -57.27 31.18
CA LYS A 495 14.09 -57.67 32.03
C LYS A 495 13.65 -58.75 33.03
N GLU A 496 12.48 -58.60 33.63
CA GLU A 496 11.88 -59.58 34.55
C GLU A 496 11.38 -60.84 33.81
N ARG A 497 10.88 -60.73 32.58
CA ARG A 497 10.49 -61.84 31.69
C ARG A 497 11.67 -62.56 31.03
N SER A 498 12.92 -62.24 31.37
CA SER A 498 14.10 -62.92 30.80
C SER A 498 14.21 -64.41 31.18
N THR A 499 13.39 -64.88 32.12
CA THR A 499 13.22 -66.29 32.48
C THR A 499 12.00 -66.96 31.79
N ASP A 500 11.36 -66.29 30.84
CA ASP A 500 10.20 -66.81 30.12
C ASP A 500 10.61 -67.89 29.10
N THR A 501 10.37 -69.14 29.45
CA THR A 501 10.68 -70.34 28.67
C THR A 501 9.46 -70.87 27.89
N SER A 502 8.38 -70.09 27.82
CA SER A 502 7.16 -70.46 27.07
C SER A 502 7.39 -70.65 25.57
N LYS A 503 8.48 -70.11 25.02
CA LYS A 503 8.89 -70.32 23.62
C LYS A 503 9.52 -71.69 23.36
N ASP A 504 9.96 -72.40 24.39
CA ASP A 504 10.60 -73.71 24.27
C ASP A 504 9.59 -74.86 24.20
N ILE A 505 8.32 -74.61 24.56
CA ILE A 505 7.24 -75.60 24.57
C ILE A 505 6.05 -75.06 23.74
N PRO A 506 5.81 -75.57 22.51
CA PRO A 506 4.75 -75.08 21.61
C PRO A 506 3.33 -75.16 22.19
N GLU A 507 3.08 -76.13 23.08
CA GLU A 507 1.78 -76.44 23.67
C GLU A 507 1.54 -75.74 25.04
N ALA A 508 2.44 -74.84 25.45
CA ALA A 508 2.28 -74.08 26.68
C ALA A 508 1.08 -73.13 26.65
N LEU A 509 0.38 -72.99 27.78
CA LEU A 509 -0.77 -72.08 27.93
C LEU A 509 -0.37 -70.62 28.17
N GLY A 510 0.90 -70.37 28.51
CA GLY A 510 1.49 -69.05 28.80
C GLY A 510 1.92 -68.89 30.27
N LEU A 511 2.44 -67.71 30.64
CA LEU A 511 2.73 -67.39 32.04
C LEU A 511 1.45 -67.27 32.86
N LEU A 512 1.50 -67.71 34.12
CA LEU A 512 0.38 -67.55 35.05
C LEU A 512 -0.03 -66.07 35.22
N ALA A 513 0.94 -65.14 35.26
CA ALA A 513 0.69 -63.71 35.40
C ALA A 513 -0.20 -63.12 34.28
N ASP A 514 -0.12 -63.66 33.05
CA ASP A 514 -0.92 -63.21 31.90
C ASP A 514 -2.32 -63.86 31.84
N LEU A 515 -2.55 -64.91 32.64
CA LEU A 515 -3.75 -65.76 32.60
C LEU A 515 -4.74 -65.47 33.75
N ILE A 516 -4.34 -64.67 34.74
CA ILE A 516 -5.17 -64.24 35.88
C ILE A 516 -5.40 -62.73 35.85
N GLU A 517 -6.51 -62.26 36.43
CA GLU A 517 -6.81 -60.83 36.61
C GLU A 517 -7.28 -60.57 38.04
N THR A 518 -6.96 -59.41 38.63
CA THR A 518 -7.47 -58.98 39.93
C THR A 518 -7.63 -57.46 39.96
N ASP A 519 -8.17 -56.92 41.06
CA ASP A 519 -8.32 -55.49 41.29
C ASP A 519 -6.98 -54.88 41.78
N ASP A 520 -6.71 -53.60 41.46
CA ASP A 520 -5.43 -52.91 41.71
C ASP A 520 -4.92 -53.05 43.17
N GLU A 521 -5.83 -53.07 44.15
CA GLU A 521 -5.50 -53.22 45.59
C GLU A 521 -4.88 -54.58 45.94
N HIS A 522 -5.17 -55.63 45.16
CA HIS A 522 -4.73 -57.00 45.44
C HIS A 522 -3.60 -57.47 44.52
N ALA A 523 -3.25 -56.70 43.49
CA ALA A 523 -2.19 -57.03 42.56
C ALA A 523 -0.81 -57.23 43.22
N PRO A 524 -0.37 -56.38 44.19
CA PRO A 524 0.90 -56.61 44.90
C PRO A 524 0.89 -57.89 45.73
N LEU A 525 -0.29 -58.30 46.23
CA LEU A 525 -0.43 -59.52 47.04
C LEU A 525 -0.18 -60.78 46.21
N ILE A 526 -0.44 -60.74 44.90
CA ILE A 526 -0.14 -61.82 43.95
C ILE A 526 1.37 -61.99 43.78
N ASP A 527 2.11 -60.89 43.63
CA ASP A 527 3.56 -60.95 43.50
C ASP A 527 4.25 -61.35 44.82
N ILE A 528 3.61 -61.13 45.97
CA ILE A 528 4.12 -61.56 47.29
C ILE A 528 3.84 -63.06 47.55
N PHE A 529 2.60 -63.52 47.32
CA PHE A 529 2.20 -64.89 47.67
C PHE A 529 2.53 -65.92 46.59
N TRP A 530 2.38 -65.57 45.32
CA TRP A 530 2.65 -66.44 44.16
C TRP A 530 3.89 -65.97 43.39
N LYS A 531 4.92 -65.54 44.11
CA LYS A 531 6.13 -64.93 43.53
C LYS A 531 6.83 -65.79 42.48
N GLU A 532 6.90 -67.11 42.70
CA GLU A 532 7.54 -68.03 41.77
C GLU A 532 6.55 -68.57 40.73
N GLU A 533 5.29 -68.74 41.13
CA GLU A 533 4.22 -69.24 40.29
C GLU A 533 3.79 -68.21 39.22
N THR A 534 3.83 -66.90 39.50
CA THR A 534 3.56 -65.84 38.51
C THR A 534 4.58 -65.82 37.39
N LYS A 535 5.83 -66.22 37.69
CA LYS A 535 6.94 -66.35 36.72
C LYS A 535 6.94 -67.72 36.00
N ALA A 536 6.07 -68.65 36.40
CA ALA A 536 6.05 -69.99 35.85
C ALA A 536 5.18 -70.10 34.59
N THR A 537 5.64 -70.91 33.63
CA THR A 537 4.89 -71.25 32.42
C THR A 537 3.93 -72.41 32.72
N LEU A 538 2.65 -72.23 32.40
CA LEU A 538 1.61 -73.22 32.62
C LEU A 538 1.56 -74.22 31.46
N VAL A 539 1.72 -75.52 31.75
CA VAL A 539 1.77 -76.59 30.74
C VAL A 539 1.01 -77.82 31.23
N HIS A 540 0.33 -78.54 30.34
CA HIS A 540 -0.24 -79.85 30.68
C HIS A 540 0.87 -80.87 30.95
N ALA A 541 0.72 -81.69 32.00
CA ALA A 541 1.75 -82.64 32.41
C ALA A 541 2.14 -83.65 31.31
N GLN A 542 1.20 -84.03 30.45
CA GLN A 542 1.45 -84.94 29.33
C GLN A 542 2.34 -84.30 28.25
N ASP A 543 2.11 -83.03 27.96
CA ASP A 543 2.82 -82.28 26.92
C ASP A 543 4.21 -81.82 27.40
N PHE A 544 4.33 -81.51 28.68
CA PHE A 544 5.62 -81.30 29.32
C PHE A 544 6.50 -82.56 29.25
N MET A 545 5.94 -83.74 29.52
CA MET A 545 6.68 -85.02 29.46
C MET A 545 7.17 -85.36 28.04
N LYS A 546 6.38 -85.06 27.00
CA LYS A 546 6.83 -85.22 25.61
C LYS A 546 8.02 -84.32 25.31
N THR A 547 7.94 -83.05 25.72
CA THR A 547 8.97 -82.06 25.41
C THR A 547 10.28 -82.34 26.17
N LEU A 548 10.19 -82.89 27.38
CA LEU A 548 11.36 -83.27 28.19
C LEU A 548 12.14 -84.46 27.61
N ALA A 549 11.50 -85.30 26.80
CA ALA A 549 12.15 -86.38 26.08
C ALA A 549 12.94 -85.90 24.84
N GLU A 550 12.58 -84.74 24.30
CA GLU A 550 13.13 -84.21 23.04
C GLU A 550 14.20 -83.12 23.26
N LYS A 551 14.15 -82.37 24.36
CA LYS A 551 15.07 -81.24 24.65
C LYS A 551 15.36 -81.08 26.14
N GLU A 552 16.55 -80.54 26.45
CA GLU A 552 16.83 -79.99 27.78
C GLU A 552 16.09 -78.67 27.96
N ILE A 553 15.18 -78.61 28.94
CA ILE A 553 14.38 -77.43 29.26
C ILE A 553 14.82 -76.91 30.63
N LYS A 554 15.07 -75.59 30.74
CA LYS A 554 15.41 -74.91 32.00
C LYS A 554 14.36 -73.84 32.26
N GLY A 555 13.79 -73.75 33.46
CA GLY A 555 12.79 -72.73 33.81
C GLY A 555 11.81 -73.19 34.89
N ASN A 556 10.92 -72.31 35.31
CA ASN A 556 9.84 -72.62 36.25
C ASN A 556 8.57 -73.00 35.48
N PHE A 557 8.02 -74.18 35.75
CA PHE A 557 6.82 -74.69 35.08
C PHE A 557 5.76 -75.08 36.09
N LEU A 558 4.52 -74.69 35.82
CA LEU A 558 3.36 -75.14 36.58
C LEU A 558 2.64 -76.22 35.79
N LEU A 559 2.63 -77.45 36.31
CA LEU A 559 2.07 -78.61 35.61
C LEU A 559 0.60 -78.82 35.95
N ILE A 560 -0.24 -78.88 34.91
CA ILE A 560 -1.65 -79.22 35.05
C ILE A 560 -1.84 -80.73 34.86
N SER A 561 -2.41 -81.38 35.87
CA SER A 561 -2.83 -82.78 35.78
C SER A 561 -4.18 -82.91 35.07
N PRO A 562 -4.38 -83.93 34.21
CA PRO A 562 -5.68 -84.22 33.60
C PRO A 562 -6.72 -84.80 34.59
N LYS A 563 -6.29 -85.25 35.78
CA LYS A 563 -7.22 -85.72 36.83
C LYS A 563 -7.67 -84.54 37.70
N LYS A 564 -8.97 -84.26 37.73
CA LYS A 564 -9.57 -83.29 38.67
C LYS A 564 -9.24 -83.71 40.10
N LYS A 565 -8.57 -82.84 40.84
CA LYS A 565 -8.49 -82.98 42.30
C LYS A 565 -9.88 -82.64 42.84
N GLU A 566 -10.46 -83.52 43.66
CA GLU A 566 -11.60 -83.14 44.49
C GLU A 566 -11.19 -81.92 45.33
N GLU A 567 -12.10 -80.94 45.47
CA GLU A 567 -11.89 -79.70 46.23
C GLU A 567 -11.72 -79.99 47.73
N THR A 568 -10.59 -80.55 48.13
CA THR A 568 -10.17 -80.50 49.53
C THR A 568 -9.55 -79.13 49.76
N SER A 569 -10.38 -78.12 50.00
CA SER A 569 -9.91 -76.86 50.61
C SER A 569 -9.28 -77.22 51.95
N PRO A 570 -7.96 -77.01 52.18
CA PRO A 570 -7.33 -77.29 53.47
C PRO A 570 -7.84 -76.35 54.57
N ILE A 571 -8.56 -75.31 54.18
CA ILE A 571 -9.11 -74.29 55.04
C ILE A 571 -10.44 -74.78 55.59
N SER A 572 -10.46 -75.08 56.89
CA SER A 572 -11.68 -75.46 57.59
C SER A 572 -12.76 -74.38 57.38
N SER A 573 -14.01 -74.79 57.16
CA SER A 573 -15.18 -73.89 57.07
C SER A 573 -15.36 -72.98 58.29
N LYS A 574 -14.65 -73.28 59.40
CA LYS A 574 -14.56 -72.47 60.62
C LYS A 574 -13.66 -71.25 60.46
N LEU A 575 -12.57 -71.32 59.67
CA LEU A 575 -11.67 -70.18 59.46
C LEU A 575 -12.35 -69.06 58.66
N TYR A 576 -13.18 -69.42 57.68
CA TYR A 576 -13.90 -68.45 56.83
C TYR A 576 -14.91 -67.59 57.61
N LYS A 577 -15.43 -68.09 58.73
CA LYS A 577 -16.41 -67.38 59.57
C LYS A 577 -15.77 -66.51 60.65
N ASP A 578 -14.44 -66.48 60.74
CA ASP A 578 -13.75 -65.67 61.74
C ASP A 578 -13.77 -64.18 61.34
N PRO A 579 -14.18 -63.26 62.23
CA PRO A 579 -14.26 -61.82 61.92
C PRO A 579 -12.93 -61.15 61.54
N GLN A 580 -11.81 -61.83 61.82
CA GLN A 580 -10.46 -61.36 61.50
C GLN A 580 -10.04 -61.65 60.05
N VAL A 581 -10.77 -62.52 59.33
CA VAL A 581 -10.53 -62.85 57.91
C VAL A 581 -11.34 -61.94 57.00
N VAL A 582 -10.66 -61.24 56.09
CA VAL A 582 -11.24 -60.32 55.09
C VAL A 582 -11.77 -61.09 53.86
N GLY A 583 -11.13 -62.21 53.52
CA GLY A 583 -11.54 -63.08 52.43
C GLY A 583 -10.48 -64.11 52.05
N LEU A 584 -10.81 -64.99 51.12
CA LEU A 584 -9.84 -65.96 50.56
C LEU A 584 -9.08 -65.33 49.39
N PHE A 585 -7.80 -65.61 49.31
CA PHE A 585 -6.91 -65.07 48.29
C PHE A 585 -7.39 -65.39 46.87
N LYS A 586 -7.67 -66.67 46.55
CA LYS A 586 -8.15 -67.07 45.21
C LYS A 586 -9.52 -66.50 44.85
N SER A 587 -10.35 -66.18 45.85
CA SER A 587 -11.68 -65.59 45.60
C SER A 587 -11.62 -64.16 45.03
N ARG A 588 -10.47 -63.48 45.17
CA ARG A 588 -10.20 -62.15 44.62
C ARG A 588 -9.53 -62.19 43.25
N ILE A 589 -9.36 -63.37 42.66
CA ILE A 589 -8.69 -63.57 41.37
C ILE A 589 -9.70 -64.06 40.35
N ARG A 590 -9.68 -63.46 39.16
CA ARG A 590 -10.50 -63.80 38.01
C ARG A 590 -9.64 -64.55 36.99
N PRO A 591 -9.72 -65.89 36.91
CA PRO A 591 -9.04 -66.66 35.88
C PRO A 591 -9.60 -66.39 34.48
N ARG A 592 -8.74 -66.44 33.46
CA ARG A 592 -9.19 -66.60 32.07
C ARG A 592 -9.85 -67.98 31.86
N PRO A 593 -10.74 -68.14 30.86
CA PRO A 593 -11.52 -69.37 30.65
C PRO A 593 -10.68 -70.64 30.56
N LYS A 594 -9.45 -70.55 30.03
CA LYS A 594 -8.53 -71.67 29.84
C LYS A 594 -8.00 -72.29 31.14
N ILE A 595 -8.05 -71.57 32.27
CA ILE A 595 -7.43 -72.01 33.54
C ILE A 595 -8.43 -72.08 34.70
N LYS A 596 -9.72 -71.85 34.42
CA LYS A 596 -10.79 -71.71 35.43
C LYS A 596 -10.88 -72.92 36.37
N ASP A 597 -10.68 -74.12 35.84
CA ASP A 597 -10.80 -75.38 36.58
C ASP A 597 -9.47 -75.84 37.23
N HIS A 598 -8.36 -75.11 37.00
CA HIS A 598 -7.00 -75.53 37.36
C HIS A 598 -6.36 -74.69 38.49
N LEU A 599 -7.00 -73.60 38.91
CA LEU A 599 -6.58 -72.79 40.07
C LEU A 599 -6.64 -73.54 41.41
N SER A 600 -7.42 -74.62 41.49
CA SER A 600 -7.56 -75.45 42.69
C SER A 600 -6.24 -76.07 43.14
N HIS A 601 -5.30 -76.28 42.22
CA HIS A 601 -3.99 -76.89 42.48
C HIS A 601 -2.96 -75.95 43.12
N LEU A 602 -3.16 -74.63 43.02
CA LEU A 602 -2.27 -73.63 43.61
C LEU A 602 -2.44 -73.53 45.13
N GLN A 603 -1.46 -72.96 45.82
CA GLN A 603 -1.58 -72.68 47.24
C GLN A 603 -2.67 -71.63 47.51
N GLU A 604 -3.36 -71.74 48.65
CA GLU A 604 -4.39 -70.80 49.10
C GLU A 604 -3.88 -70.03 50.33
N ALA A 605 -4.33 -68.79 50.48
CA ALA A 605 -4.11 -67.98 51.69
C ALA A 605 -5.39 -67.28 52.14
N ALA A 606 -5.53 -67.07 53.44
CA ALA A 606 -6.56 -66.20 54.00
C ALA A 606 -6.03 -64.76 54.10
N ILE A 607 -6.76 -63.80 53.53
CA ILE A 607 -6.46 -62.38 53.67
C ILE A 607 -6.97 -61.93 55.04
N VAL A 608 -6.09 -61.36 55.86
CA VAL A 608 -6.39 -60.91 57.23
C VAL A 608 -6.04 -59.44 57.40
N LYS A 609 -6.65 -58.79 58.41
CA LYS A 609 -6.54 -57.34 58.59
C LYS A 609 -5.13 -56.89 59.00
N ASP A 610 -4.52 -57.61 59.94
CA ASP A 610 -3.22 -57.27 60.50
C ASP A 610 -2.41 -58.52 60.87
N ILE A 611 -1.12 -58.33 61.11
CA ILE A 611 -0.20 -59.41 61.44
C ILE A 611 -0.56 -60.12 62.76
N LYS A 612 -1.15 -59.39 63.71
CA LYS A 612 -1.61 -59.96 64.98
C LYS A 612 -2.72 -60.97 64.75
N SER A 613 -3.68 -60.64 63.89
CA SER A 613 -4.72 -61.58 63.46
C SER A 613 -4.13 -62.79 62.75
N ALA A 614 -3.14 -62.59 61.88
CA ALA A 614 -2.47 -63.69 61.18
C ALA A 614 -1.87 -64.72 62.16
N VAL A 615 -1.12 -64.27 63.17
CA VAL A 615 -0.46 -65.14 64.15
C VAL A 615 -1.47 -65.83 65.08
N GLN A 616 -2.52 -65.13 65.51
CA GLN A 616 -3.59 -65.70 66.34
C GLN A 616 -4.34 -66.80 65.61
N LEU A 617 -4.69 -66.58 64.34
CA LEU A 617 -5.37 -67.56 63.51
C LEU A 617 -4.47 -68.74 63.17
N TRP A 618 -3.19 -68.51 62.88
CA TRP A 618 -2.23 -69.59 62.62
C TRP A 618 -2.03 -70.51 63.83
N THR A 619 -2.04 -69.98 65.05
CA THR A 619 -1.96 -70.80 66.28
C THR A 619 -3.16 -71.76 66.41
N ARG A 620 -4.33 -71.35 65.90
CA ARG A 620 -5.56 -72.16 65.93
C ARG A 620 -5.70 -73.08 64.71
N PHE A 621 -5.15 -72.65 63.57
CA PHE A 621 -5.25 -73.33 62.27
C PHE A 621 -3.89 -73.31 61.56
N PRO A 622 -2.89 -74.06 62.04
CA PRO A 622 -1.50 -73.97 61.55
C PRO A 622 -1.33 -74.46 60.10
N SER A 623 -2.30 -75.23 59.59
CA SER A 623 -2.26 -75.78 58.23
C SER A 623 -2.60 -74.78 57.12
N SER A 624 -2.90 -73.51 57.46
CA SER A 624 -3.31 -72.47 56.50
C SER A 624 -2.26 -71.37 56.36
N ASN A 625 -2.17 -70.76 55.17
CA ASN A 625 -1.36 -69.56 54.93
C ASN A 625 -2.19 -68.30 55.17
N TYR A 626 -1.54 -67.22 55.61
CA TYR A 626 -2.17 -65.93 55.90
C TYR A 626 -1.38 -64.79 55.25
N ILE A 627 -2.09 -63.82 54.67
CA ILE A 627 -1.49 -62.61 54.09
C ILE A 627 -2.24 -61.36 54.54
N THR A 628 -1.52 -60.30 54.89
CA THR A 628 -2.11 -58.99 55.24
C THR A 628 -2.21 -58.10 54.01
N LEU A 629 -3.11 -57.11 54.02
CA LEU A 629 -3.18 -56.07 52.98
C LEU A 629 -1.91 -55.19 52.92
N GLU A 630 -1.11 -55.17 54.00
CA GLU A 630 0.15 -54.44 54.06
C GLU A 630 1.34 -55.23 53.48
N GLY A 631 1.14 -56.50 53.10
CA GLY A 631 2.15 -57.35 52.46
C GLY A 631 2.92 -58.25 53.43
N ASP A 632 2.42 -58.51 54.63
CA ASP A 632 2.99 -59.52 55.53
C ASP A 632 2.47 -60.90 55.19
N LEU A 633 3.36 -61.89 55.08
CA LEU A 633 3.06 -63.26 54.70
C LEU A 633 3.44 -64.22 55.84
N LEU A 634 2.47 -65.00 56.33
CA LEU A 634 2.68 -66.10 57.27
C LEU A 634 2.31 -67.43 56.60
N LEU A 635 3.32 -68.26 56.33
CA LEU A 635 3.13 -69.57 55.71
C LEU A 635 2.71 -70.62 56.74
N SER A 636 2.06 -71.69 56.29
CA SER A 636 1.69 -72.85 57.12
C SER A 636 2.90 -73.55 57.76
N SER A 637 4.09 -73.36 57.19
CA SER A 637 5.37 -73.80 57.79
C SER A 637 5.79 -73.01 59.03
N GLY A 638 5.10 -71.92 59.37
CA GLY A 638 5.45 -71.01 60.47
C GLY A 638 6.44 -69.91 60.07
N LEU A 639 6.84 -69.84 58.80
CA LEU A 639 7.70 -68.76 58.30
C LEU A 639 6.89 -67.47 58.15
N LEU A 640 7.25 -66.45 58.95
CA LEU A 640 6.70 -65.11 58.89
C LEU A 640 7.65 -64.18 58.13
N LYS A 641 7.16 -63.57 57.06
CA LYS A 641 7.84 -62.52 56.28
C LYS A 641 7.09 -61.21 56.46
N MET A 642 7.74 -60.20 57.01
CA MET A 642 7.12 -58.90 57.29
C MET A 642 7.57 -57.84 56.29
N GLY A 643 6.66 -56.93 55.93
CA GLY A 643 6.95 -55.72 55.15
C GLY A 643 7.38 -55.97 53.69
N GLN A 644 6.87 -57.04 53.05
CA GLN A 644 7.15 -57.26 51.63
C GLN A 644 6.31 -56.29 50.80
N LYS A 645 6.94 -55.23 50.28
CA LYS A 645 6.38 -54.44 49.17
C LYS A 645 7.26 -54.66 47.95
N GLU A 646 7.00 -55.74 47.24
CA GLU A 646 7.62 -55.98 45.94
C GLU A 646 6.55 -55.82 44.86
N GLU A 647 6.74 -54.84 43.99
CA GLU A 647 6.03 -54.76 42.70
C GLU A 647 6.69 -55.79 41.78
N GLY A 648 5.98 -56.87 41.45
CA GLY A 648 6.48 -57.95 40.60
C GLY A 648 5.95 -57.86 39.18
N ILE A 649 6.05 -58.99 38.46
CA ILE A 649 5.68 -59.06 37.03
C ILE A 649 4.19 -58.81 36.84
N PHE A 650 3.37 -59.21 37.81
CA PHE A 650 1.92 -59.08 37.72
C PHE A 650 1.46 -57.62 37.86
N THR A 651 1.97 -56.88 38.86
CA THR A 651 1.68 -55.45 39.02
C THR A 651 2.13 -54.63 37.81
N LEU A 652 3.33 -54.91 37.28
CA LEU A 652 3.87 -54.28 36.07
C LEU A 652 2.97 -54.52 34.85
N SER A 653 2.49 -55.76 34.65
CA SER A 653 1.62 -56.12 33.52
C SER A 653 0.27 -55.41 33.57
N GLN A 654 -0.33 -55.27 34.77
CA GLN A 654 -1.58 -54.53 34.94
C GLN A 654 -1.41 -53.03 34.70
N GLU A 655 -0.32 -52.43 35.17
CA GLU A 655 -0.02 -51.01 34.96
C GLU A 655 0.21 -50.69 33.47
N ILE A 656 0.95 -51.55 32.77
CA ILE A 656 1.14 -51.48 31.30
C ILE A 656 -0.20 -51.53 30.57
N LYS A 657 -1.12 -52.42 30.96
CA LYS A 657 -2.47 -52.52 30.37
C LYS A 657 -3.29 -51.24 30.61
N LYS A 658 -3.17 -50.62 31.79
CA LYS A 658 -3.85 -49.37 32.15
C LYS A 658 -3.35 -48.19 31.32
N ILE A 659 -2.03 -48.05 31.18
CA ILE A 659 -1.40 -47.01 30.36
C ILE A 659 -1.75 -47.17 28.88
N LYS A 660 -1.73 -48.40 28.34
CA LYS A 660 -2.19 -48.68 26.96
C LYS A 660 -3.64 -48.25 26.72
N ASN A 661 -4.53 -48.50 27.68
CA ASN A 661 -5.92 -48.05 27.60
C ASN A 661 -6.05 -46.52 27.67
N ASN A 662 -5.23 -45.85 28.48
CA ASN A 662 -5.20 -44.38 28.57
C ASN A 662 -4.72 -43.76 27.26
N ILE A 663 -3.65 -44.29 26.66
CA ILE A 663 -3.16 -43.85 25.34
C ILE A 663 -4.26 -44.00 24.28
N ALA A 664 -4.95 -45.15 24.24
CA ALA A 664 -6.06 -45.36 23.30
C ALA A 664 -7.24 -44.38 23.52
N ARG A 665 -7.51 -43.98 24.76
CA ARG A 665 -8.52 -42.94 25.07
C ARG A 665 -8.07 -41.55 24.60
N ILE A 666 -6.79 -41.22 24.77
CA ILE A 666 -6.23 -39.95 24.29
C ILE A 666 -6.30 -39.88 22.77
N ASP A 667 -5.94 -40.96 22.06
CA ASP A 667 -6.03 -41.04 20.60
C ASP A 667 -7.46 -40.81 20.09
N LYS A 668 -8.45 -41.47 20.72
CA LYS A 668 -9.88 -41.29 20.37
C LYS A 668 -10.37 -39.84 20.58
N ASN A 669 -9.72 -39.07 21.45
CA ASN A 669 -10.05 -37.66 21.69
C ASN A 669 -9.30 -36.72 20.73
N ILE A 670 -8.13 -37.10 20.23
CA ILE A 670 -7.36 -36.29 19.27
C ILE A 670 -8.04 -36.31 17.90
N ASP A 671 -8.45 -37.47 17.41
CA ASP A 671 -9.04 -37.65 16.07
C ASP A 671 -10.16 -36.63 15.72
N PRO A 672 -11.23 -36.46 16.53
CA PRO A 672 -12.29 -35.49 16.23
C PRO A 672 -11.80 -34.03 16.28
N LEU A 673 -10.82 -33.73 17.14
CA LEU A 673 -10.24 -32.38 17.23
C LEU A 673 -9.40 -32.06 16.00
N THR A 674 -8.61 -33.02 15.49
CA THR A 674 -7.87 -32.85 14.23
C THR A 674 -8.79 -32.66 13.03
N LEU A 675 -9.94 -33.35 13.00
CA LEU A 675 -10.93 -33.20 11.93
C LEU A 675 -11.59 -31.81 11.98
N SER A 676 -11.96 -31.35 13.17
CA SER A 676 -12.48 -29.98 13.38
C SER A 676 -11.44 -28.90 13.05
N LEU A 677 -10.17 -29.13 13.38
CA LEU A 677 -9.07 -28.22 12.99
C LEU A 677 -8.95 -28.14 11.46
N LYS A 678 -9.06 -29.27 10.76
CA LYS A 678 -9.02 -29.31 9.29
C LYS A 678 -10.16 -28.50 8.67
N GLU A 679 -11.39 -28.70 9.14
CA GLU A 679 -12.56 -27.92 8.69
C GLU A 679 -12.37 -26.42 8.93
N LYS A 680 -11.83 -26.05 10.09
CA LYS A 680 -11.54 -24.64 10.42
C LYS A 680 -10.42 -24.05 9.56
N THR A 681 -9.39 -24.83 9.22
CA THR A 681 -8.36 -24.38 8.28
C THR A 681 -8.88 -24.21 6.86
N GLU A 682 -9.79 -25.07 6.39
CA GLU A 682 -10.44 -24.90 5.09
C GLU A 682 -11.37 -23.67 5.07
N GLN A 683 -12.12 -23.43 6.15
CA GLN A 683 -12.91 -22.20 6.32
C GLN A 683 -12.04 -20.95 6.30
N LYS A 684 -10.90 -20.98 7.01
CA LYS A 684 -9.92 -19.89 7.01
C LYS A 684 -9.44 -19.57 5.60
N GLN A 685 -9.03 -20.58 4.83
CA GLN A 685 -8.55 -20.37 3.46
C GLN A 685 -9.63 -19.75 2.56
N ARG A 686 -10.88 -20.23 2.64
CA ARG A 686 -12.00 -19.65 1.90
C ARG A 686 -12.22 -18.17 2.26
N PHE A 687 -12.15 -17.83 3.54
CA PHE A 687 -12.33 -16.44 3.99
C PHE A 687 -11.18 -15.53 3.54
N GLU A 688 -9.93 -16.03 3.53
CA GLU A 688 -8.77 -15.31 2.99
C GLU A 688 -8.90 -15.05 1.48
N GLU A 689 -9.37 -16.04 0.70
CA GLU A 689 -9.62 -15.89 -0.74
C GLU A 689 -10.73 -14.86 -1.03
N GLU A 690 -11.82 -14.89 -0.27
CA GLU A 690 -12.91 -13.91 -0.40
C GLU A 690 -12.46 -12.49 -0.01
N LEU A 691 -11.67 -12.34 1.06
CA LEU A 691 -11.09 -11.05 1.46
C LEU A 691 -10.14 -10.49 0.39
N GLN A 692 -9.36 -11.35 -0.27
CA GLN A 692 -8.54 -10.95 -1.41
C GLN A 692 -9.40 -10.47 -2.58
N GLY A 693 -10.50 -11.17 -2.88
CA GLY A 693 -11.46 -10.78 -3.91
C GLY A 693 -12.11 -9.43 -3.63
N GLU A 694 -12.62 -9.22 -2.42
CA GLU A 694 -13.22 -7.96 -1.98
C GLU A 694 -12.20 -6.80 -1.98
N SER A 695 -10.95 -7.05 -1.56
CA SER A 695 -9.88 -6.05 -1.62
C SER A 695 -9.55 -5.63 -3.06
N ALA A 696 -9.51 -6.58 -4.00
CA ALA A 696 -9.29 -6.29 -5.41
C ALA A 696 -10.43 -5.46 -6.01
N LEU A 697 -11.69 -5.79 -5.69
CA LEU A 697 -12.88 -5.03 -6.10
C LEU A 697 -12.87 -3.61 -5.53
N LEU A 698 -12.52 -3.43 -4.26
CA LEU A 698 -12.38 -2.11 -3.64
C LEU A 698 -11.31 -1.27 -4.34
N SER A 699 -10.16 -1.86 -4.69
CA SER A 699 -9.12 -1.15 -5.43
C SER A 699 -9.57 -0.73 -6.84
N GLN A 700 -10.38 -1.55 -7.51
CA GLN A 700 -10.97 -1.18 -8.80
C GLN A 700 -11.99 -0.03 -8.65
N LEU A 701 -12.82 -0.06 -7.61
CA LEU A 701 -13.77 1.01 -7.31
C LEU A 701 -13.06 2.31 -6.95
N ASP A 702 -11.97 2.27 -6.20
CA ASP A 702 -11.16 3.44 -5.88
C ASP A 702 -10.60 4.11 -7.14
N ARG A 703 -10.05 3.33 -8.07
CA ARG A 703 -9.57 3.86 -9.35
C ARG A 703 -10.70 4.48 -10.17
N LYS A 704 -11.86 3.82 -10.22
CA LYS A 704 -13.04 4.34 -10.94
C LYS A 704 -13.54 5.66 -10.33
N ILE A 705 -13.57 5.76 -9.00
CA ILE A 705 -13.94 7.00 -8.30
C ILE A 705 -12.94 8.11 -8.61
N GLU A 706 -11.63 7.84 -8.55
CA GLU A 706 -10.60 8.83 -8.89
C GLU A 706 -10.69 9.32 -10.35
N GLU A 707 -11.03 8.44 -11.29
CA GLU A 707 -11.26 8.79 -12.69
C GLU A 707 -12.48 9.72 -12.83
N ILE A 708 -13.61 9.36 -12.23
CA ILE A 708 -14.84 10.17 -12.27
C ILE A 708 -14.63 11.53 -11.57
N GLU A 709 -13.88 11.60 -10.48
CA GLU A 709 -13.56 12.85 -9.79
C GLU A 709 -12.68 13.77 -10.64
N LYS A 710 -11.70 13.22 -11.36
CA LYS A 710 -10.87 13.99 -12.31
C LYS A 710 -11.70 14.50 -13.48
N GLU A 711 -12.57 13.67 -14.05
CA GLU A 711 -13.48 14.07 -15.12
C GLU A 711 -14.47 15.14 -14.66
N ASN A 712 -15.08 15.00 -13.47
CA ASN A 712 -15.94 16.02 -12.90
C ASN A 712 -15.20 17.35 -12.70
N LYS A 713 -13.96 17.33 -12.21
CA LYS A 713 -13.17 18.55 -12.03
C LYS A 713 -12.86 19.22 -13.37
N TYR A 714 -12.53 18.44 -14.39
CA TYR A 714 -12.30 18.94 -15.74
C TYR A 714 -13.58 19.54 -16.34
N ASP A 715 -14.70 18.82 -16.31
CA ASP A 715 -15.98 19.28 -16.84
C ASP A 715 -16.50 20.52 -16.06
N GLN A 716 -16.20 20.63 -14.76
CA GLN A 716 -16.51 21.82 -13.95
C GLN A 716 -15.70 23.04 -14.43
N THR A 717 -14.40 22.88 -14.68
CA THR A 717 -13.57 23.98 -15.19
C THR A 717 -13.97 24.39 -16.61
N GLU A 718 -14.37 23.44 -17.45
CA GLU A 718 -14.84 23.74 -18.80
C GLU A 718 -16.20 24.46 -18.76
N LYS A 719 -17.11 24.07 -17.85
CA LYS A 719 -18.36 24.79 -17.61
C LYS A 719 -18.12 26.25 -17.22
N GLU A 720 -17.20 26.50 -16.28
CA GLU A 720 -16.85 27.87 -15.85
C GLU A 720 -16.29 28.69 -17.02
N ARG A 721 -15.42 28.09 -17.84
CA ARG A 721 -14.88 28.73 -19.03
C ARG A 721 -15.97 29.08 -20.04
N ILE A 722 -16.86 28.14 -20.37
CA ILE A 722 -17.98 28.38 -21.30
C ILE A 722 -18.90 29.49 -20.75
N ALA A 723 -19.16 29.51 -19.44
CA ALA A 723 -19.98 30.54 -18.80
C ALA A 723 -19.34 31.95 -18.93
N VAL A 724 -18.01 32.07 -18.84
CA VAL A 724 -17.29 33.32 -19.10
C VAL A 724 -17.36 33.73 -20.57
N HIS A 725 -17.24 32.78 -21.51
CA HIS A 725 -17.43 33.07 -22.93
C HIS A 725 -18.85 33.58 -23.24
N ILE A 726 -19.88 32.98 -22.64
CA ILE A 726 -21.27 33.42 -22.77
C ILE A 726 -21.47 34.84 -22.22
N SER A 727 -20.83 35.19 -21.10
CA SER A 727 -20.95 36.54 -20.53
C SER A 727 -20.25 37.59 -21.40
N LEU A 728 -19.08 37.27 -21.95
CA LEU A 728 -18.37 38.13 -22.91
C LEU A 728 -19.22 38.37 -24.17
N PHE A 729 -19.75 37.32 -24.78
CA PHE A 729 -20.60 37.46 -25.96
C PHE A 729 -21.89 38.24 -25.68
N LYS A 730 -22.50 38.10 -24.50
CA LYS A 730 -23.65 38.93 -24.10
C LYS A 730 -23.28 40.41 -24.02
N ASN A 731 -22.12 40.73 -23.45
CA ASN A 731 -21.65 42.10 -23.32
C ASN A 731 -21.32 42.71 -24.69
N GLU A 732 -20.64 41.97 -25.57
CA GLU A 732 -20.34 42.43 -26.93
C GLU A 732 -21.63 42.65 -27.73
N ILE A 733 -22.61 41.72 -27.67
CA ILE A 733 -23.91 41.90 -28.32
C ILE A 733 -24.60 43.16 -27.79
N ALA A 734 -24.54 43.44 -26.49
CA ALA A 734 -25.13 44.64 -25.89
C ALA A 734 -24.52 45.93 -26.45
N VAL A 735 -23.19 45.98 -26.57
CA VAL A 735 -22.48 47.13 -27.18
C VAL A 735 -22.88 47.31 -28.65
N PHE A 736 -22.88 46.23 -29.44
CA PHE A 736 -23.29 46.30 -30.84
C PHE A 736 -24.78 46.68 -31.02
N THR A 737 -25.67 46.28 -30.11
CA THR A 737 -27.06 46.75 -30.13
C THR A 737 -27.18 48.24 -29.84
N GLU A 738 -26.39 48.76 -28.90
CA GLU A 738 -26.36 50.19 -28.56
C GLU A 738 -25.78 51.02 -29.72
N ASP A 739 -24.69 50.57 -30.33
CA ASP A 739 -24.09 51.18 -31.52
C ASP A 739 -25.08 51.18 -32.70
N ARG A 740 -25.81 50.09 -32.89
CA ARG A 740 -26.88 50.02 -33.91
C ARG A 740 -27.99 51.02 -33.61
N GLU A 741 -28.43 51.12 -32.36
CA GLU A 741 -29.48 52.07 -31.94
C GLU A 741 -29.06 53.53 -32.17
N THR A 742 -27.81 53.88 -31.85
CA THR A 742 -27.25 55.21 -32.10
C THR A 742 -27.14 55.53 -33.60
N LEU A 743 -26.78 54.56 -34.43
CA LEU A 743 -26.76 54.71 -35.89
C LEU A 743 -28.17 54.84 -36.49
N THR A 744 -29.18 54.13 -35.95
CA THR A 744 -30.58 54.35 -36.34
C THR A 744 -31.04 55.77 -36.02
N LYS A 745 -30.72 56.30 -34.84
CA LYS A 745 -31.03 57.69 -34.48
C LYS A 745 -30.34 58.68 -35.41
N LYS A 746 -29.08 58.43 -35.80
CA LYS A 746 -28.36 59.24 -36.80
C LYS A 746 -29.00 59.18 -38.19
N MET A 747 -29.49 58.03 -38.62
CA MET A 747 -30.25 57.89 -39.88
C MET A 747 -31.55 58.71 -39.87
N GLU A 748 -32.27 58.71 -38.74
CA GLU A 748 -33.50 59.48 -38.57
C GLU A 748 -33.25 61.00 -38.65
N THR A 749 -32.10 61.47 -38.15
CA THR A 749 -31.70 62.88 -38.26
C THR A 749 -31.23 63.30 -39.65
N VAL A 750 -30.76 62.38 -40.49
CA VAL A 750 -30.28 62.65 -41.87
C VAL A 750 -31.42 62.56 -42.89
N SER A 751 -32.58 62.01 -42.51
CA SER A 751 -33.76 61.84 -43.38
C SER A 751 -34.71 63.04 -43.39
N PHE A 752 -34.44 64.07 -42.60
CA PHE A 752 -35.12 65.38 -42.61
C PHE A 752 -34.20 66.43 -43.24
#